data_AF-A4UUD8-F1
#
_entry.id   AF-A4UUD8-F1
#
_cell.length_a   1.000
_cell.length_b   1.000
_cell.length_c   1.000
_cell.angle_alpha   90.00
_cell.angle_beta   90.00
_cell.angle_gamma   90.00
#
_symmetry.space_group_name_H-M   'P 1'
#
loop_
_entity.id
_entity.type
_entity.pdbx_description
1 polymer ?
#
loop_
_entity_poly.entity_id
_entity_poly.type
_entity_poly.pdbx_seq_one_letter_code
_entity_poly.pdbx_strand_id
1 'polypeptide(L)'
;MYGTSTGPQTGINTPRSSQSLRPLVLTHGSLEFSFLVPTSLHFQAAQLKDSFLATLPQPTEELAQDDEPSSVVELVARYIAFVAHEVDEGDEDAHPTNLEVLKLILNEFERAFMRGNDVHAIAANVAGITAKKIGVVRAYYAGRAAAGRAPKPYDSALFRAAAENNVKIYSIFGGQGNIEEYFDELREIYTTYPSFVEDLITSIAELLQSLAREWDAVKQYPKGLDILQWLHNPESQPDTDYLVSAPVSFPLIGLVQLAHYMITCKTLGREPGELLERFSGTTGHSQGIVVAAAIATARTWDEFATAAKRAVELLFWIGLRSQQAYPRTSLAPSTLQDSVENGEGTPTPMLSIRDLTRSAVQEHIDATNQHLPEDRHIGISLVNSARNFVVTGPPISLYGLNLRLRKVKAPTGLDQNRIPFTQRKARFVNRFLPITAPFHSPYLAGAHAHILGDVDDMKIPASSLVIPVYDTKTGQDLRELGDEDIIPELVRMITYDPVNWETATVFPDATHIVDFGPGGVSGIGVLTNRNKDGTGVRVILAGAIDGTNTEVGYKPELFDRDDNAVQFAVDWVKEHGPRLVKTSVGQTFVDTKMSRLLGVPPVMVAGMTPTTVPWDFVAATMNAGYHIELAGGGYYNAQKMSDAISKIEKAIPPGRGITVNLIYVNPRAMGWQIPLLGRLRADGVPIEGLTIGAGVPSIEVANEYIQTLGIRHISFKPGSVDAIQQVINIAKANPTFPIILQWTGGRGGGHHSFEDFHQPILLMYSRIRKCSNIVLVAGSGFGGSEDTYPYLTGSWSTKFGYPPMPFDGCMFGSRMMTAKEAHTSKQAKQAIVDAPGVDDDQWENTYKRPTGGVITVLSEMGEPIHKLATRGVLFWKELDDKIFSLDRSKRVAELKKRRDYIIKKLNDDFQKVWFGRNSAGEPVDLEDMTYAEVVHRMVELMYVKHEKRWIDPSLKKLTGDFIRRVEERFTSVEGQPSLLQNYSDLDEPYPAVDRILAAYPEASTQLINAQDVQHFLLLCQRRGQKPVPFVPALDENFEYWFKKDSLWQSEDIEAVYGQDVGRTCILQ
;
A
#
# COMPACT_ATOMS: atom_id res chain seq x y z
N MET A 1 17.97 -43.38 -31.92
CA MET A 1 18.37 -44.09 -33.15
C MET A 1 19.65 -43.44 -33.66
N TYR A 2 20.68 -44.26 -33.89
CA TYR A 2 22.00 -43.87 -34.39
C TYR A 2 22.04 -43.81 -35.95
N GLY A 3 22.92 -42.97 -36.50
CA GLY A 3 23.46 -42.99 -37.89
C GLY A 3 23.33 -41.63 -38.60
N THR A 4 24.33 -40.78 -38.89
CA THR A 4 25.64 -40.81 -39.64
C THR A 4 25.57 -40.74 -41.18
N SER A 5 26.00 -39.61 -41.78
CA SER A 5 26.90 -39.44 -42.97
C SER A 5 26.94 -37.95 -43.43
N THR A 6 28.01 -37.14 -43.29
CA THR A 6 29.18 -36.85 -44.20
C THR A 6 28.82 -36.49 -45.67
N GLY A 7 29.29 -35.43 -46.37
CA GLY A 7 30.25 -34.30 -46.20
C GLY A 7 29.92 -33.16 -47.21
N PRO A 8 30.84 -32.30 -47.76
CA PRO A 8 32.31 -32.24 -47.68
C PRO A 8 32.89 -30.88 -47.18
N GLN A 9 34.18 -30.94 -46.84
CA GLN A 9 35.07 -29.81 -46.54
C GLN A 9 35.61 -29.12 -47.82
N THR A 10 35.68 -27.80 -47.78
CA THR A 10 36.68 -26.92 -48.44
C THR A 10 36.65 -25.62 -47.62
N GLY A 11 37.69 -25.04 -47.02
CA GLY A 11 39.11 -25.02 -47.30
C GLY A 11 39.56 -23.56 -47.23
N ILE A 12 39.88 -23.05 -46.04
CA ILE A 12 40.65 -21.81 -45.88
C ILE A 12 41.82 -22.14 -44.95
N ASN A 13 42.99 -22.30 -45.56
CA ASN A 13 44.28 -22.31 -44.88
C ASN A 13 44.58 -20.88 -44.39
N THR A 14 44.56 -20.68 -43.08
CA THR A 14 45.31 -19.60 -42.42
C THR A 14 46.56 -20.21 -41.78
N PRO A 15 47.76 -19.62 -41.95
CA PRO A 15 48.98 -20.20 -41.41
C PRO A 15 48.94 -20.13 -39.88
N ARG A 16 49.02 -21.30 -39.23
CA ARG A 16 49.32 -21.40 -37.80
C ARG A 16 50.76 -20.96 -37.58
N SER A 17 50.99 -19.73 -37.12
CA SER A 17 52.11 -19.48 -36.23
C SER A 17 51.71 -19.99 -34.85
N SER A 18 52.42 -21.03 -34.38
CA SER A 18 52.28 -21.55 -33.02
C SER A 18 52.86 -20.52 -32.04
N GLN A 19 52.09 -19.49 -31.69
CA GLN A 19 52.46 -18.59 -30.60
C GLN A 19 52.37 -19.35 -29.28
N SER A 20 53.52 -19.51 -28.61
CA SER A 20 53.57 -20.04 -27.24
C SER A 20 52.85 -19.07 -26.30
N LEU A 21 51.79 -19.53 -25.62
CA LEU A 21 51.04 -18.75 -24.64
C LEU A 21 51.59 -19.01 -23.24
N ARG A 22 51.71 -17.97 -22.42
CA ARG A 22 52.11 -18.06 -21.01
C ARG A 22 51.01 -17.46 -20.12
N PRO A 23 50.71 -18.07 -18.97
CA PRO A 23 49.74 -17.51 -18.03
C PRO A 23 50.28 -16.21 -17.42
N LEU A 24 49.38 -15.23 -17.27
CA LEU A 24 49.56 -14.03 -16.48
C LEU A 24 48.44 -14.01 -15.45
N VAL A 25 48.77 -14.24 -14.19
CA VAL A 25 47.79 -14.33 -13.11
C VAL A 25 47.68 -12.98 -12.40
N LEU A 26 46.47 -12.42 -12.39
CA LEU A 26 46.10 -11.23 -11.65
C LEU A 26 45.46 -11.66 -10.33
N THR A 27 46.04 -11.25 -9.20
CA THR A 27 45.61 -11.66 -7.85
C THR A 27 45.46 -10.46 -6.93
N HIS A 28 44.35 -10.40 -6.19
CA HIS A 28 44.12 -9.44 -5.11
C HIS A 28 43.32 -10.10 -3.99
N GLY A 29 43.94 -10.33 -2.82
CA GLY A 29 43.29 -11.06 -1.72
C GLY A 29 42.83 -12.45 -2.15
N SER A 30 41.53 -12.71 -2.05
CA SER A 30 40.88 -13.96 -2.49
C SER A 30 40.50 -13.99 -3.98
N LEU A 31 40.66 -12.88 -4.70
CA LEU A 31 40.32 -12.76 -6.11
C LEU A 31 41.49 -13.19 -7.00
N GLU A 32 41.24 -14.06 -7.98
CA GLU A 32 42.23 -14.51 -8.95
C GLU A 32 41.63 -14.60 -10.36
N PHE A 33 42.35 -14.11 -11.37
CA PHE A 33 42.04 -14.32 -12.78
C PHE A 33 43.30 -14.57 -13.60
N SER A 34 43.27 -15.53 -14.51
CA SER A 34 44.42 -15.89 -15.35
C SER A 34 44.18 -15.55 -16.82
N PHE A 35 45.06 -14.73 -17.39
CA PHE A 35 45.12 -14.45 -18.82
C PHE A 35 46.11 -15.38 -19.51
N LEU A 36 45.81 -15.80 -20.75
CA LEU A 36 46.78 -16.48 -21.61
C LEU A 36 47.38 -15.47 -22.59
N VAL A 37 48.63 -15.06 -22.34
CA VAL A 37 49.30 -14.00 -23.09
C VAL A 37 50.38 -14.59 -24.01
N PRO A 38 50.49 -14.17 -25.29
CA PRO A 38 51.59 -14.55 -26.17
C PRO A 38 52.96 -14.25 -25.54
N THR A 39 53.91 -15.17 -25.70
CA THR A 39 55.25 -15.02 -25.10
C THR A 39 55.93 -13.70 -25.50
N SER A 40 55.66 -13.18 -26.70
CA SER A 40 56.17 -11.89 -27.18
C SER A 40 55.64 -10.67 -26.42
N LEU A 41 54.44 -10.77 -25.82
CA LEU A 41 53.80 -9.68 -25.06
C LEU A 41 53.92 -9.88 -23.54
N HIS A 42 54.38 -11.06 -23.10
CA HIS A 42 54.35 -11.45 -21.69
C HIS A 42 55.18 -10.54 -20.78
N PHE A 43 56.34 -10.06 -21.24
CA PHE A 43 57.18 -9.13 -20.47
C PHE A 43 56.44 -7.82 -20.17
N GLN A 44 55.88 -7.18 -21.21
CA GLN A 44 55.14 -5.92 -21.06
C GLN A 44 53.88 -6.11 -20.22
N ALA A 45 53.14 -7.20 -20.45
CA ALA A 45 51.93 -7.50 -19.69
C ALA A 45 52.23 -7.75 -18.20
N ALA A 46 53.37 -8.37 -17.89
CA ALA A 46 53.83 -8.55 -16.50
C ALA A 46 54.16 -7.21 -15.84
N GLN A 47 54.86 -6.32 -16.54
CA GLN A 47 55.17 -4.97 -16.04
C GLN A 47 53.90 -4.15 -15.75
N LEU A 48 52.95 -4.12 -16.69
CA LEU A 48 51.66 -3.45 -16.50
C LEU A 48 50.88 -4.03 -15.31
N LYS A 49 50.89 -5.37 -15.16
CA LYS A 49 50.22 -6.05 -14.05
C LYS A 49 50.88 -5.68 -12.71
N ASP A 50 52.21 -5.70 -12.61
CA ASP A 50 52.90 -5.36 -11.36
C ASP A 50 52.69 -3.88 -10.98
N SER A 51 52.73 -2.95 -11.96
CA SER A 51 52.40 -1.53 -11.73
C SER A 51 50.96 -1.34 -11.27
N PHE A 52 50.00 -2.01 -11.93
CA PHE A 52 48.59 -1.95 -11.52
C PHE A 52 48.39 -2.48 -10.10
N LEU A 53 48.96 -3.63 -9.74
CA LEU A 53 48.82 -4.20 -8.40
C LEU A 53 49.39 -3.28 -7.31
N ALA A 54 50.42 -2.49 -7.62
CA ALA A 54 50.96 -1.49 -6.70
C ALA A 54 50.02 -0.30 -6.46
N THR A 55 49.02 -0.07 -7.34
CA THR A 55 47.99 0.98 -7.16
C THR A 55 46.84 0.53 -6.26
N LEU A 56 46.68 -0.78 -6.02
CA LEU A 56 45.58 -1.31 -5.21
C LEU A 56 45.89 -1.18 -3.71
N PRO A 57 44.87 -0.99 -2.86
CA PRO A 57 45.03 -1.03 -1.42
C PRO A 57 45.45 -2.43 -0.94
N GLN A 58 45.83 -2.57 0.34
CA GLN A 58 46.08 -3.89 0.92
C GLN A 58 44.77 -4.68 1.07
N PRO A 59 44.76 -5.98 0.74
CA PRO A 59 43.53 -6.75 0.73
C PRO A 59 42.94 -6.93 2.13
N THR A 60 41.62 -6.77 2.26
CA THR A 60 40.87 -7.05 3.50
C THR A 60 40.20 -8.42 3.45
N GLU A 61 39.85 -9.00 4.61
CA GLU A 61 39.24 -10.35 4.68
C GLU A 61 37.90 -10.45 3.91
N GLU A 62 37.12 -9.35 3.89
CA GLU A 62 35.80 -9.29 3.27
C GLU A 62 35.77 -8.49 1.95
N LEU A 63 36.91 -7.99 1.47
CA LEU A 63 37.00 -7.09 0.31
C LEU A 63 36.09 -5.85 0.45
N ALA A 64 36.00 -5.33 1.68
CA ALA A 64 34.93 -4.43 2.11
C ALA A 64 35.23 -2.94 1.86
N GLN A 65 36.47 -2.57 1.51
CA GLN A 65 36.81 -1.15 1.27
C GLN A 65 36.23 -0.66 -0.06
N ASP A 66 35.88 0.61 -0.14
CA ASP A 66 35.30 1.21 -1.35
C ASP A 66 36.30 1.25 -2.52
N ASP A 67 37.57 1.50 -2.21
CA ASP A 67 38.69 1.51 -3.14
C ASP A 67 39.29 0.11 -3.39
N GLU A 68 38.76 -0.93 -2.78
CA GLU A 68 39.17 -2.32 -2.98
C GLU A 68 38.23 -3.05 -3.97
N PRO A 69 38.75 -3.85 -4.92
CA PRO A 69 37.91 -4.64 -5.82
C PRO A 69 37.16 -5.73 -5.04
N SER A 70 35.84 -5.79 -5.25
CA SER A 70 34.91 -6.70 -4.57
C SER A 70 34.59 -7.97 -5.34
N SER A 71 35.00 -8.05 -6.61
CA SER A 71 34.76 -9.20 -7.48
C SER A 71 35.86 -9.35 -8.52
N VAL A 72 35.99 -10.55 -9.09
CA VAL A 72 36.95 -10.82 -10.17
C VAL A 72 36.64 -9.96 -11.41
N VAL A 73 35.35 -9.74 -11.70
CA VAL A 73 34.90 -8.85 -12.79
C VAL A 73 35.44 -7.44 -12.58
N GLU A 74 35.26 -6.90 -11.38
CA GLU A 74 35.73 -5.56 -11.02
C GLU A 74 37.25 -5.45 -11.06
N LEU A 75 37.97 -6.45 -10.54
CA LEU A 75 39.44 -6.50 -10.57
C LEU A 75 39.96 -6.42 -12.01
N VAL A 76 39.41 -7.22 -12.91
CA VAL A 76 39.82 -7.22 -14.32
C VAL A 76 39.40 -5.92 -15.01
N ALA A 77 38.21 -5.37 -14.71
CA ALA A 77 37.77 -4.09 -15.25
C ALA A 77 38.73 -2.97 -14.83
N ARG A 78 39.10 -2.88 -13.55
CA ARG A 78 40.08 -1.89 -13.07
C ARG A 78 41.44 -2.05 -13.76
N TYR A 79 41.87 -3.28 -14.03
CA TYR A 79 43.09 -3.54 -14.80
C TYR A 79 42.97 -3.06 -16.25
N ILE A 80 41.81 -3.24 -16.90
CA ILE A 80 41.53 -2.68 -18.23
C ILE A 80 41.67 -1.15 -18.21
N ALA A 81 41.06 -0.48 -17.22
CA ALA A 81 41.14 0.98 -17.11
C ALA A 81 42.58 1.47 -16.93
N PHE A 82 43.37 0.78 -16.09
CA PHE A 82 44.79 1.10 -15.90
C PHE A 82 45.58 0.96 -17.21
N VAL A 83 45.43 -0.17 -17.91
CA VAL A 83 46.14 -0.38 -19.18
C VAL A 83 45.67 0.59 -20.26
N ALA A 84 44.38 0.97 -20.27
CA ALA A 84 43.85 1.98 -21.19
C ALA A 84 44.53 3.34 -20.95
N HIS A 85 44.68 3.75 -19.69
CA HIS A 85 45.40 4.96 -19.33
C HIS A 85 46.87 4.92 -19.76
N GLU A 86 47.57 3.80 -19.57
CA GLU A 86 48.95 3.61 -20.04
C GLU A 86 49.09 3.53 -21.58
N VAL A 87 47.98 3.32 -22.30
CA VAL A 87 47.95 3.46 -23.77
C VAL A 87 47.81 4.93 -24.13
N ASP A 88 46.89 5.66 -23.50
CA ASP A 88 46.59 7.04 -23.89
C ASP A 88 47.64 8.06 -23.40
N GLU A 89 48.16 7.89 -22.19
CA GLU A 89 49.03 8.86 -21.47
C GLU A 89 50.43 8.31 -21.13
N GLY A 90 50.71 7.05 -21.50
CA GLY A 90 51.96 6.37 -21.19
C GLY A 90 53.12 6.72 -22.13
N ASP A 91 54.21 5.96 -22.02
CA ASP A 91 55.39 6.11 -22.89
C ASP A 91 55.05 5.80 -24.36
N GLU A 92 55.31 6.75 -25.27
CA GLU A 92 55.05 6.64 -26.71
C GLU A 92 55.75 5.41 -27.32
N ASP A 93 56.93 5.03 -26.83
CA ASP A 93 57.67 3.87 -27.31
C ASP A 93 57.01 2.54 -26.88
N ALA A 94 56.29 2.53 -25.75
CA ALA A 94 55.57 1.38 -25.23
C ALA A 94 54.13 1.26 -25.77
N HIS A 95 53.56 2.35 -26.30
CA HIS A 95 52.19 2.45 -26.79
C HIS A 95 51.77 1.27 -27.71
N PRO A 96 52.51 0.91 -28.78
CA PRO A 96 52.09 -0.17 -29.67
C PRO A 96 51.95 -1.52 -28.97
N THR A 97 52.80 -1.78 -27.96
CA THR A 97 52.78 -3.04 -27.21
C THR A 97 51.71 -3.03 -26.13
N ASN A 98 51.51 -1.90 -25.43
CA ASN A 98 50.43 -1.69 -24.47
C ASN A 98 49.06 -1.87 -25.14
N LEU A 99 48.89 -1.34 -26.36
CA LEU A 99 47.68 -1.47 -27.15
C LEU A 99 47.34 -2.93 -27.48
N GLU A 100 48.34 -3.75 -27.83
CA GLU A 100 48.13 -5.18 -28.09
C GLU A 100 47.79 -5.96 -26.81
N VAL A 101 48.37 -5.58 -25.66
CA VAL A 101 47.98 -6.12 -24.35
C VAL A 101 46.54 -5.75 -24.00
N LEU A 102 46.14 -4.48 -24.19
CA LEU A 102 44.77 -4.01 -23.95
C LEU A 102 43.75 -4.77 -24.80
N LYS A 103 44.02 -4.92 -26.10
CA LYS A 103 43.16 -5.68 -27.03
C LYS A 103 42.96 -7.12 -26.58
N LEU A 104 44.00 -7.75 -26.02
CA LEU A 104 43.94 -9.12 -25.50
C LEU A 104 43.09 -9.17 -24.23
N ILE A 105 43.33 -8.30 -23.27
CA ILE A 105 42.59 -8.27 -22.00
C ILE A 105 41.11 -7.97 -22.24
N LEU A 106 40.78 -7.03 -23.13
CA LEU A 106 39.40 -6.74 -23.54
C LEU A 106 38.69 -7.96 -24.14
N ASN A 107 39.35 -8.66 -25.07
CA ASN A 107 38.81 -9.88 -25.66
C ASN A 107 38.55 -10.96 -24.60
N GLU A 108 39.46 -11.10 -23.64
CA GLU A 108 39.32 -12.06 -22.54
C GLU A 108 38.21 -11.66 -21.57
N PHE A 109 38.05 -10.37 -21.28
CA PHE A 109 36.94 -9.87 -20.45
C PHE A 109 35.58 -10.13 -21.11
N GLU A 110 35.46 -9.81 -22.41
CA GLU A 110 34.24 -10.07 -23.19
C GLU A 110 33.91 -11.57 -23.23
N ARG A 111 34.92 -12.43 -23.41
CA ARG A 111 34.74 -13.88 -23.45
C ARG A 111 34.37 -14.47 -22.08
N ALA A 112 35.09 -14.08 -21.03
CA ALA A 112 34.98 -14.71 -19.72
C ALA A 112 33.73 -14.26 -18.97
N PHE A 113 33.43 -12.95 -19.01
CA PHE A 113 32.40 -12.33 -18.19
C PHE A 113 31.16 -11.94 -18.99
N MET A 114 31.31 -11.24 -20.12
CA MET A 114 30.15 -10.75 -20.88
C MET A 114 29.43 -11.86 -21.64
N ARG A 115 30.18 -12.83 -22.21
CA ARG A 115 29.63 -13.99 -22.94
C ARG A 115 28.60 -13.61 -24.01
N GLY A 116 28.81 -12.47 -24.66
CA GLY A 116 27.90 -11.91 -25.65
C GLY A 116 26.79 -11.02 -25.10
N ASN A 117 26.72 -10.75 -23.81
CA ASN A 117 25.84 -9.72 -23.23
C ASN A 117 26.50 -8.33 -23.22
N ASP A 118 25.80 -7.30 -22.72
CA ASP A 118 26.32 -5.95 -22.54
C ASP A 118 26.97 -5.74 -21.16
N VAL A 119 27.93 -4.81 -21.07
CA VAL A 119 28.67 -4.54 -19.82
C VAL A 119 27.74 -4.08 -18.69
N HIS A 120 26.65 -3.37 -18.98
CA HIS A 120 25.71 -2.91 -17.95
C HIS A 120 24.99 -4.08 -17.28
N ALA A 121 24.61 -5.10 -18.05
CA ALA A 121 23.99 -6.33 -17.51
C ALA A 121 24.97 -7.10 -16.60
N ILE A 122 26.27 -7.09 -16.94
CA ILE A 122 27.30 -7.69 -16.08
C ILE A 122 27.52 -6.85 -14.82
N ALA A 123 27.62 -5.53 -14.96
CA ALA A 123 27.82 -4.60 -13.85
C ALA A 123 26.66 -4.63 -12.85
N ALA A 124 25.42 -4.87 -13.29
CA ALA A 124 24.26 -5.01 -12.42
C ALA A 124 24.44 -6.11 -11.35
N ASN A 125 25.18 -7.17 -11.70
CA ASN A 125 25.44 -8.34 -10.86
C ASN A 125 26.71 -8.22 -10.01
N VAL A 126 27.48 -7.14 -10.15
CA VAL A 126 28.66 -6.88 -9.31
C VAL A 126 28.21 -6.54 -7.89
N ALA A 127 28.80 -7.19 -6.89
CA ALA A 127 28.50 -6.92 -5.49
C ALA A 127 29.03 -5.54 -5.06
N GLY A 128 28.47 -4.99 -3.98
CA GLY A 128 28.92 -3.72 -3.40
C GLY A 128 28.12 -2.49 -3.85
N ILE A 129 28.72 -1.32 -3.67
CA ILE A 129 28.08 -0.02 -3.89
C ILE A 129 27.94 0.33 -5.38
N THR A 130 26.99 1.20 -5.71
CA THR A 130 26.73 1.67 -7.09
C THR A 130 27.97 2.21 -7.80
N ALA A 131 28.87 2.89 -7.08
CA ALA A 131 30.11 3.42 -7.63
C ALA A 131 31.02 2.33 -8.22
N LYS A 132 31.04 1.12 -7.63
CA LYS A 132 31.81 -0.03 -8.17
C LYS A 132 31.21 -0.52 -9.49
N LYS A 133 29.87 -0.58 -9.60
CA LYS A 133 29.15 -0.94 -10.83
C LYS A 133 29.43 0.05 -11.96
N ILE A 134 29.35 1.34 -11.66
CA ILE A 134 29.71 2.43 -12.59
C ILE A 134 31.18 2.30 -13.01
N GLY A 135 32.07 2.02 -12.06
CA GLY A 135 33.50 1.82 -12.30
C GLY A 135 33.79 0.72 -13.32
N VAL A 136 33.05 -0.39 -13.30
CA VAL A 136 33.17 -1.48 -14.28
C VAL A 136 32.75 -1.02 -15.69
N VAL A 137 31.62 -0.31 -15.79
CA VAL A 137 31.14 0.22 -17.09
C VAL A 137 32.11 1.25 -17.66
N ARG A 138 32.55 2.20 -16.84
CA ARG A 138 33.55 3.21 -17.19
C ARG A 138 34.82 2.55 -17.72
N ALA A 139 35.35 1.58 -16.99
CA ALA A 139 36.59 0.90 -17.35
C ALA A 139 36.49 0.17 -18.70
N TYR A 140 35.37 -0.51 -18.96
CA TYR A 140 35.15 -1.19 -20.23
C TYR A 140 35.11 -0.22 -21.40
N TYR A 141 34.36 0.88 -21.29
CA TYR A 141 34.28 1.87 -22.37
C TYR A 141 35.58 2.66 -22.57
N ALA A 142 36.30 2.99 -21.50
CA ALA A 142 37.64 3.56 -21.59
C ALA A 142 38.61 2.61 -22.34
N GLY A 143 38.63 1.33 -21.98
CA GLY A 143 39.44 0.34 -22.69
C GLY A 143 39.06 0.20 -24.16
N ARG A 144 37.76 0.21 -24.49
CA ARG A 144 37.33 0.18 -25.89
C ARG A 144 37.74 1.41 -26.69
N ALA A 145 37.65 2.59 -26.07
CA ALA A 145 38.05 3.85 -26.69
C ALA A 145 39.56 3.85 -27.00
N ALA A 146 40.42 3.58 -26.01
CA ALA A 146 41.87 3.47 -26.17
C ALA A 146 42.26 2.36 -27.18
N ALA A 147 41.47 1.28 -27.28
CA ALA A 147 41.69 0.22 -28.26
C ALA A 147 41.20 0.57 -29.70
N GLY A 148 40.57 1.73 -29.91
CA GLY A 148 39.97 2.12 -31.18
C GLY A 148 38.78 1.25 -31.61
N ARG A 149 38.03 0.70 -30.65
CA ARG A 149 36.95 -0.29 -30.88
C ARG A 149 35.57 0.29 -30.61
N ALA A 150 35.00 0.98 -31.59
CA ALA A 150 33.62 1.47 -31.51
C ALA A 150 32.60 0.34 -31.23
N PRO A 151 31.52 0.58 -30.45
CA PRO A 151 30.41 -0.35 -30.26
C PRO A 151 29.87 -0.84 -31.61
N LYS A 152 29.59 -2.14 -31.70
CA LYS A 152 28.97 -2.71 -32.91
C LYS A 152 27.44 -2.64 -32.75
N PRO A 153 26.67 -2.45 -33.82
CA PRO A 153 25.21 -2.48 -33.74
C PRO A 153 24.70 -3.81 -33.20
N TYR A 154 23.80 -3.77 -32.22
CA TYR A 154 23.06 -4.94 -31.74
C TYR A 154 21.68 -4.53 -31.20
N ASP A 155 20.79 -5.52 -31.03
CA ASP A 155 19.50 -5.34 -30.36
C ASP A 155 19.50 -6.05 -28.99
N SER A 156 19.19 -5.28 -27.94
CA SER A 156 18.88 -5.84 -26.62
C SER A 156 17.56 -6.62 -26.66
N ALA A 157 17.28 -7.41 -25.64
CA ALA A 157 16.06 -8.20 -25.56
C ALA A 157 14.80 -7.31 -25.62
N LEU A 158 14.82 -6.17 -24.93
CA LEU A 158 13.72 -5.19 -24.93
C LEU A 158 13.46 -4.61 -26.33
N PHE A 159 14.50 -4.11 -27.02
CA PHE A 159 14.32 -3.48 -28.32
C PHE A 159 14.05 -4.50 -29.45
N ARG A 160 14.51 -5.74 -29.30
CA ARG A 160 14.13 -6.85 -30.19
C ARG A 160 12.66 -7.19 -30.04
N ALA A 161 12.17 -7.32 -28.81
CA ALA A 161 10.75 -7.51 -28.55
C ALA A 161 9.89 -6.36 -29.11
N ALA A 162 10.41 -5.13 -29.11
CA ALA A 162 9.71 -3.98 -29.70
C ALA A 162 9.64 -4.09 -31.24
N ALA A 163 10.74 -4.48 -31.88
CA ALA A 163 10.79 -4.71 -33.32
C ALA A 163 9.82 -5.83 -33.77
N GLU A 164 9.61 -6.83 -32.92
CA GLU A 164 8.67 -7.94 -33.13
C GLU A 164 7.21 -7.58 -32.77
N ASN A 165 6.94 -6.34 -32.31
CA ASN A 165 5.65 -5.86 -31.78
C ASN A 165 5.12 -6.64 -30.56
N ASN A 166 6.01 -7.30 -29.80
CA ASN A 166 5.68 -7.98 -28.55
C ASN A 166 5.58 -6.99 -27.38
N VAL A 167 6.23 -5.83 -27.48
CA VAL A 167 6.17 -4.74 -26.49
C VAL A 167 5.92 -3.41 -27.18
N LYS A 168 5.24 -2.49 -26.48
CA LYS A 168 5.16 -1.07 -26.83
C LYS A 168 5.92 -0.24 -25.82
N ILE A 169 6.89 0.53 -26.30
CA ILE A 169 7.80 1.35 -25.50
C ILE A 169 7.48 2.82 -25.73
N TYR A 170 7.35 3.60 -24.65
CA TYR A 170 7.28 5.06 -24.69
C TYR A 170 8.49 5.65 -24.00
N SER A 171 8.89 6.87 -24.35
CA SER A 171 9.93 7.61 -23.62
C SER A 171 9.36 8.84 -22.95
N ILE A 172 9.92 9.19 -21.79
CA ILE A 172 9.59 10.41 -21.07
C ILE A 172 10.85 11.16 -20.66
N PHE A 173 10.72 12.47 -20.57
CA PHE A 173 11.78 13.38 -20.14
C PHE A 173 11.31 14.22 -18.95
N GLY A 174 12.13 14.29 -17.90
CA GLY A 174 11.80 15.03 -16.67
C GLY A 174 11.92 16.56 -16.80
N GLY A 175 11.50 17.27 -15.75
CA GLY A 175 11.69 18.71 -15.63
C GLY A 175 12.49 19.10 -14.38
N GLN A 176 12.65 20.40 -14.15
CA GLN A 176 13.24 20.93 -12.91
C GLN A 176 12.36 20.62 -11.68
N GLY A 177 12.99 20.50 -10.50
CA GLY A 177 12.30 20.43 -9.21
C GLY A 177 12.30 19.06 -8.55
N ASN A 178 12.80 18.03 -9.24
CA ASN A 178 12.88 16.67 -8.71
C ASN A 178 14.11 16.46 -7.80
N ILE A 179 15.24 17.08 -8.14
CA ILE A 179 16.51 17.00 -7.40
C ILE A 179 17.26 18.33 -7.49
N GLU A 180 18.16 18.57 -6.53
CA GLU A 180 19.07 19.72 -6.51
C GLU A 180 20.42 19.36 -7.19
N GLU A 181 20.73 18.05 -7.23
CA GLU A 181 22.02 17.46 -7.59
C GLU A 181 22.10 17.02 -9.07
N TYR A 182 21.31 17.62 -9.97
CA TYR A 182 21.27 17.19 -11.39
C TYR A 182 22.64 17.32 -12.09
N PHE A 183 23.51 18.19 -11.58
CA PHE A 183 24.86 18.38 -12.11
C PHE A 183 25.80 17.22 -11.75
N ASP A 184 25.57 16.54 -10.63
CA ASP A 184 26.32 15.34 -10.27
C ASP A 184 26.01 14.20 -11.25
N GLU A 185 24.77 14.12 -11.74
CA GLU A 185 24.37 13.19 -12.80
C GLU A 185 25.08 13.52 -14.13
N LEU A 186 25.21 14.80 -14.49
CA LEU A 186 26.03 15.21 -15.65
C LEU A 186 27.50 14.83 -15.49
N ARG A 187 28.05 14.99 -14.27
CA ARG A 187 29.42 14.61 -13.94
C ARG A 187 29.63 13.11 -14.04
N GLU A 188 28.69 12.31 -13.54
CA GLU A 188 28.72 10.85 -13.68
C GLU A 188 28.71 10.44 -15.16
N ILE A 189 27.85 11.05 -15.97
CA ILE A 189 27.79 10.83 -17.43
C ILE A 189 29.14 11.13 -18.08
N TYR A 190 29.68 12.33 -17.85
CA TYR A 190 30.93 12.78 -18.47
C TYR A 190 32.12 11.90 -18.06
N THR A 191 32.18 11.48 -16.79
CA THR A 191 33.26 10.63 -16.27
C THR A 191 33.13 9.17 -16.68
N THR A 192 31.92 8.68 -16.93
CA THR A 192 31.68 7.26 -17.27
C THR A 192 31.76 7.00 -18.78
N TYR A 193 31.28 7.94 -19.60
CA TYR A 193 31.18 7.78 -21.06
C TYR A 193 31.88 8.91 -21.85
N PRO A 194 33.11 9.33 -21.51
CA PRO A 194 33.75 10.48 -22.17
C PRO A 194 33.78 10.33 -23.69
N SER A 195 34.20 9.16 -24.19
CA SER A 195 34.23 8.83 -25.63
C SER A 195 32.88 8.90 -26.36
N PHE A 196 31.76 8.95 -25.64
CA PHE A 196 30.43 9.10 -26.23
C PHE A 196 29.95 10.55 -26.18
N VAL A 197 30.16 11.26 -25.07
CA VAL A 197 29.46 12.53 -24.80
C VAL A 197 30.35 13.78 -24.88
N GLU A 198 31.67 13.62 -24.95
CA GLU A 198 32.62 14.73 -24.88
C GLU A 198 32.41 15.79 -25.97
N ASP A 199 32.24 15.38 -27.24
CA ASP A 199 31.99 16.30 -28.35
C ASP A 199 30.68 17.09 -28.16
N LEU A 200 29.62 16.41 -27.70
CA LEU A 200 28.32 17.03 -27.43
C LEU A 200 28.43 18.06 -26.30
N ILE A 201 29.00 17.65 -25.16
CA ILE A 201 29.12 18.48 -23.96
C ILE A 201 30.02 19.67 -24.23
N THR A 202 31.16 19.48 -24.91
CA THR A 202 32.08 20.55 -25.27
C THR A 202 31.40 21.57 -26.18
N SER A 203 30.73 21.10 -27.24
CA SER A 203 30.08 22.00 -28.18
C SER A 203 28.89 22.76 -27.57
N ILE A 204 28.15 22.14 -26.65
CA ILE A 204 27.08 22.80 -25.90
C ILE A 204 27.64 23.76 -24.85
N ALA A 205 28.76 23.43 -24.20
CA ALA A 205 29.41 24.32 -23.25
C ALA A 205 29.91 25.60 -23.93
N GLU A 206 30.50 25.49 -25.12
CA GLU A 206 30.89 26.65 -25.93
C GLU A 206 29.68 27.53 -26.30
N LEU A 207 28.59 26.91 -26.76
CA LEU A 207 27.33 27.60 -27.07
C LEU A 207 26.79 28.35 -25.85
N LEU A 208 26.65 27.67 -24.72
CA LEU A 208 26.10 28.25 -23.49
C LEU A 208 27.01 29.35 -22.93
N GLN A 209 28.33 29.19 -23.02
CA GLN A 209 29.27 30.22 -22.61
C GLN A 209 29.20 31.47 -23.53
N SER A 210 28.97 31.27 -24.82
CA SER A 210 28.72 32.36 -25.79
C SER A 210 27.44 33.12 -25.43
N LEU A 211 26.31 32.41 -25.31
CA LEU A 211 25.01 32.98 -25.00
C LEU A 211 25.01 33.71 -23.65
N ALA A 212 25.65 33.14 -22.62
CA ALA A 212 25.75 33.74 -21.30
C ALA A 212 26.56 35.06 -21.26
N ARG A 213 27.40 35.32 -22.28
CA ARG A 213 28.17 36.57 -22.41
C ARG A 213 27.44 37.67 -23.17
N GLU A 214 26.27 37.39 -23.74
CA GLU A 214 25.46 38.42 -24.38
C GLU A 214 25.05 39.51 -23.40
N TRP A 215 24.95 40.75 -23.88
CA TRP A 215 24.74 41.93 -23.05
C TRP A 215 23.43 41.86 -22.22
N ASP A 216 22.40 41.21 -22.77
CA ASP A 216 21.11 40.98 -22.12
C ASP A 216 21.11 39.79 -21.14
N ALA A 217 22.06 38.86 -21.29
CA ALA A 217 22.13 37.64 -20.49
C ALA A 217 23.12 37.74 -19.33
N VAL A 218 24.25 38.43 -19.52
CA VAL A 218 25.41 38.44 -18.60
C VAL A 218 25.08 38.77 -17.15
N LYS A 219 24.06 39.60 -16.91
CA LYS A 219 23.62 39.97 -15.56
C LYS A 219 23.04 38.79 -14.76
N GLN A 220 22.54 37.76 -15.43
CA GLN A 220 21.98 36.56 -14.80
C GLN A 220 23.03 35.48 -14.52
N TYR A 221 24.27 35.66 -15.01
CA TYR A 221 25.37 34.70 -14.86
C TYR A 221 26.58 35.26 -14.08
N PRO A 222 26.40 35.77 -12.84
CA PRO A 222 27.52 36.33 -12.06
C PRO A 222 28.63 35.34 -11.72
N LYS A 223 28.36 34.02 -11.79
CA LYS A 223 29.36 32.95 -11.59
C LYS A 223 29.77 32.26 -12.89
N GLY A 224 29.36 32.82 -14.03
CA GLY A 224 29.58 32.26 -15.36
C GLY A 224 28.73 31.01 -15.64
N LEU A 225 28.97 30.42 -16.81
CA LEU A 225 28.36 29.17 -17.27
C LEU A 225 29.45 28.30 -17.94
N ASP A 226 30.56 28.11 -17.23
CA ASP A 226 31.73 27.35 -17.71
C ASP A 226 31.64 25.88 -17.26
N ILE A 227 30.83 25.12 -17.99
CA ILE A 227 30.44 23.76 -17.63
C ILE A 227 31.64 22.82 -17.63
N LEU A 228 32.54 22.96 -18.62
CA LEU A 228 33.74 22.14 -18.71
C LEU A 228 34.65 22.39 -17.51
N GLN A 229 34.86 23.64 -17.11
CA GLN A 229 35.64 23.96 -15.92
C GLN A 229 35.03 23.31 -14.67
N TRP A 230 33.70 23.35 -14.52
CA TRP A 230 33.01 22.73 -13.40
C TRP A 230 33.10 21.20 -13.41
N LEU A 231 33.08 20.57 -14.59
CA LEU A 231 33.24 19.12 -14.77
C LEU A 231 34.67 18.65 -14.47
N HIS A 232 35.68 19.36 -14.97
CA HIS A 232 37.08 19.02 -14.76
C HIS A 232 37.60 19.35 -13.35
N ASN A 233 37.16 20.47 -12.78
CA ASN A 233 37.55 20.90 -11.44
C ASN A 233 36.31 21.04 -10.54
N PRO A 234 35.99 20.01 -9.73
CA PRO A 234 34.87 20.03 -8.80
C PRO A 234 34.87 21.24 -7.85
N GLU A 235 36.03 21.76 -7.46
CA GLU A 235 36.13 22.92 -6.54
C GLU A 235 35.68 24.23 -7.20
N SER A 236 35.63 24.29 -8.53
CA SER A 236 35.15 25.46 -9.28
C SER A 236 33.64 25.48 -9.49
N GLN A 237 32.94 24.41 -9.09
CA GLN A 237 31.49 24.30 -9.19
C GLN A 237 30.80 25.37 -8.32
N PRO A 238 29.83 26.13 -8.87
CA PRO A 238 29.01 27.03 -8.08
C PRO A 238 28.18 26.31 -7.02
N ASP A 239 27.75 27.01 -5.98
CA ASP A 239 26.80 26.48 -5.00
C ASP A 239 25.44 26.13 -5.61
N THR A 240 24.74 25.25 -4.90
CA THR A 240 23.44 24.72 -5.27
C THR A 240 22.42 25.82 -5.61
N ASP A 241 22.37 26.92 -4.85
CA ASP A 241 21.40 28.00 -5.09
C ASP A 241 21.56 28.64 -6.48
N TYR A 242 22.80 28.69 -6.99
CA TYR A 242 23.10 29.13 -8.35
C TYR A 242 22.76 28.05 -9.38
N LEU A 243 23.17 26.81 -9.14
CA LEU A 243 22.90 25.69 -10.03
C LEU A 243 21.40 25.44 -10.23
N VAL A 244 20.58 25.57 -9.19
CA VAL A 244 19.11 25.41 -9.29
C VAL A 244 18.40 26.64 -9.84
N SER A 245 19.13 27.72 -10.16
CA SER A 245 18.49 28.87 -10.82
C SER A 245 17.99 28.47 -12.21
N ALA A 246 16.80 28.93 -12.60
CA ALA A 246 16.22 28.61 -13.91
C ALA A 246 17.18 28.89 -15.10
N PRO A 247 17.92 30.01 -15.16
CA PRO A 247 18.85 30.28 -16.27
C PRO A 247 20.00 29.28 -16.40
N VAL A 248 20.38 28.59 -15.32
CA VAL A 248 21.47 27.61 -15.28
C VAL A 248 20.91 26.19 -15.42
N SER A 249 19.94 25.81 -14.60
CA SER A 249 19.38 24.47 -14.55
C SER A 249 18.62 24.06 -15.82
N PHE A 250 17.85 24.94 -16.45
CA PHE A 250 17.06 24.59 -17.64
C PHE A 250 17.90 23.99 -18.76
N PRO A 251 18.91 24.69 -19.31
CA PRO A 251 19.74 24.15 -20.38
C PRO A 251 20.56 22.93 -19.94
N LEU A 252 21.03 22.89 -18.70
CA LEU A 252 21.85 21.77 -18.20
C LEU A 252 21.04 20.49 -17.95
N ILE A 253 19.80 20.61 -17.48
CA ILE A 253 18.89 19.46 -17.39
C ILE A 253 18.59 18.92 -18.79
N GLY A 254 18.40 19.80 -19.77
CA GLY A 254 18.25 19.38 -21.18
C GLY A 254 19.48 18.63 -21.69
N LEU A 255 20.68 19.12 -21.37
CA LEU A 255 21.95 18.46 -21.71
C LEU A 255 22.07 17.07 -21.09
N VAL A 256 21.72 16.90 -19.81
CA VAL A 256 21.71 15.58 -19.14
C VAL A 256 20.80 14.59 -19.88
N GLN A 257 19.60 15.03 -20.25
CA GLN A 257 18.62 14.20 -20.96
C GLN A 257 19.11 13.76 -22.34
N LEU A 258 19.64 14.72 -23.11
CA LEU A 258 20.23 14.45 -24.43
C LEU A 258 21.42 13.50 -24.31
N ALA A 259 22.26 13.67 -23.29
CA ALA A 259 23.41 12.80 -23.05
C ALA A 259 22.99 11.36 -22.70
N HIS A 260 21.97 11.15 -21.87
CA HIS A 260 21.45 9.79 -21.59
C HIS A 260 20.86 9.13 -22.84
N TYR A 261 20.15 9.89 -23.68
CA TYR A 261 19.64 9.39 -24.95
C TYR A 261 20.79 8.99 -25.89
N MET A 262 21.82 9.84 -26.00
CA MET A 262 23.03 9.58 -26.78
C MET A 262 23.77 8.34 -26.28
N ILE A 263 23.99 8.20 -24.97
CA ILE A 263 24.61 7.01 -24.37
C ILE A 263 23.85 5.75 -24.75
N THR A 264 22.52 5.80 -24.71
CA THR A 264 21.67 4.65 -25.06
C THR A 264 21.86 4.25 -26.52
N CYS A 265 21.83 5.21 -27.45
CA CYS A 265 22.08 4.96 -28.87
C CYS A 265 23.50 4.42 -29.13
N LYS A 266 24.53 5.07 -28.57
CA LYS A 266 25.94 4.68 -28.75
C LYS A 266 26.25 3.31 -28.15
N THR A 267 25.69 2.99 -26.98
CA THR A 267 25.83 1.68 -26.33
C THR A 267 25.27 0.56 -27.22
N LEU A 268 24.09 0.77 -27.81
CA LEU A 268 23.48 -0.17 -28.75
C LEU A 268 24.15 -0.19 -30.14
N GLY A 269 25.07 0.75 -30.40
CA GLY A 269 25.70 0.94 -31.72
C GLY A 269 24.70 1.36 -32.80
N ARG A 270 23.69 2.16 -32.44
CA ARG A 270 22.59 2.59 -33.32
C ARG A 270 22.63 4.09 -33.59
N GLU A 271 22.10 4.49 -34.74
CA GLU A 271 21.77 5.88 -35.03
C GLU A 271 20.54 6.34 -34.21
N PRO A 272 20.42 7.64 -33.90
CA PRO A 272 19.27 8.18 -33.16
C PRO A 272 17.90 7.78 -33.76
N GLY A 273 17.78 7.79 -35.09
CA GLY A 273 16.55 7.44 -35.80
C GLY A 273 16.19 5.96 -35.70
N GLU A 274 17.18 5.07 -35.73
CA GLU A 274 16.95 3.63 -35.60
C GLU A 274 16.38 3.27 -34.22
N LEU A 275 16.82 3.98 -33.17
CA LEU A 275 16.28 3.82 -31.83
C LEU A 275 14.88 4.43 -31.71
N LEU A 276 14.65 5.62 -32.30
CA LEU A 276 13.33 6.27 -32.34
C LEU A 276 12.25 5.36 -32.93
N GLU A 277 12.55 4.60 -33.98
CA GLU A 277 11.62 3.64 -34.58
C GLU A 277 11.16 2.54 -33.62
N ARG A 278 11.85 2.33 -32.49
CA ARG A 278 11.45 1.37 -31.44
C ARG A 278 10.50 1.97 -30.41
N PHE A 279 10.33 3.29 -30.41
CA PHE A 279 9.39 3.99 -29.52
C PHE A 279 8.06 4.24 -30.21
N SER A 280 6.96 3.96 -29.51
CA SER A 280 5.58 4.22 -29.94
C SER A 280 5.14 5.67 -29.73
N GLY A 281 5.96 6.48 -29.05
CA GLY A 281 5.72 7.89 -28.80
C GLY A 281 6.52 8.41 -27.61
N THR A 282 6.51 9.72 -27.43
CA THR A 282 7.28 10.41 -26.39
C THR A 282 6.53 11.61 -25.82
N THR A 283 6.93 12.08 -24.63
CA THR A 283 6.50 13.37 -24.07
C THR A 283 7.52 13.83 -23.04
N GLY A 284 7.35 15.03 -22.48
CA GLY A 284 8.19 15.51 -21.41
C GLY A 284 7.41 16.31 -20.38
N HIS A 285 7.80 16.16 -19.12
CA HIS A 285 7.23 16.90 -18.01
C HIS A 285 7.85 18.29 -17.94
N SER A 286 7.01 19.33 -17.97
CA SER A 286 7.46 20.72 -17.98
C SER A 286 8.50 20.94 -19.10
N GLN A 287 9.70 21.41 -18.79
CA GLN A 287 10.77 21.66 -19.76
C GLN A 287 11.20 20.45 -20.58
N GLY A 288 10.97 19.21 -20.09
CA GLY A 288 11.37 18.00 -20.81
C GLY A 288 10.71 17.86 -22.18
N ILE A 289 9.58 18.57 -22.42
CA ILE A 289 8.88 18.52 -23.71
C ILE A 289 9.73 19.05 -24.87
N VAL A 290 10.66 19.99 -24.60
CA VAL A 290 11.59 20.52 -25.60
C VAL A 290 12.56 19.43 -26.06
N VAL A 291 13.09 18.65 -25.13
CA VAL A 291 14.02 17.55 -25.46
C VAL A 291 13.28 16.41 -26.16
N ALA A 292 12.06 16.08 -25.73
CA ALA A 292 11.21 15.10 -26.39
C ALA A 292 10.96 15.46 -27.87
N ALA A 293 10.59 16.71 -28.13
CA ALA A 293 10.37 17.21 -29.48
C ALA A 293 11.66 17.22 -30.31
N ALA A 294 12.77 17.69 -29.76
CA ALA A 294 14.05 17.75 -30.46
C ALA A 294 14.55 16.35 -30.86
N ILE A 295 14.51 15.39 -29.93
CA ILE A 295 14.91 14.01 -30.23
C ILE A 295 14.01 13.41 -31.30
N ALA A 296 12.69 13.68 -31.26
CA ALA A 296 11.76 13.19 -32.27
C ALA A 296 12.04 13.71 -33.70
N THR A 297 12.91 14.70 -33.90
CA THR A 297 13.33 15.18 -35.23
C THR A 297 14.61 14.56 -35.78
N ALA A 298 15.41 13.90 -34.94
CA ALA A 298 16.79 13.54 -35.26
C ALA A 298 16.92 12.08 -35.71
N ARG A 299 17.36 11.84 -36.96
CA ARG A 299 17.61 10.48 -37.48
C ARG A 299 19.07 10.09 -37.47
N THR A 300 19.96 11.05 -37.74
CA THR A 300 21.42 10.83 -37.78
C THR A 300 22.12 11.56 -36.63
N TRP A 301 23.38 11.22 -36.36
CA TRP A 301 24.20 11.97 -35.39
C TRP A 301 24.35 13.47 -35.71
N ASP A 302 24.42 13.86 -36.99
CA ASP A 302 24.52 15.28 -37.39
C ASP A 302 23.21 16.05 -37.14
N GLU A 303 22.08 15.42 -37.47
CA GLU A 303 20.76 15.96 -37.15
C GLU A 303 20.56 16.04 -35.64
N PHE A 304 20.99 15.03 -34.89
CA PHE A 304 20.95 15.01 -33.44
C PHE A 304 21.79 16.13 -32.82
N ALA A 305 23.01 16.33 -33.29
CA ALA A 305 23.87 17.42 -32.80
C ALA A 305 23.23 18.80 -33.05
N THR A 306 22.59 18.97 -34.21
CA THR A 306 21.87 20.21 -34.56
C THR A 306 20.63 20.40 -33.67
N ALA A 307 19.81 19.36 -33.52
CA ALA A 307 18.61 19.38 -32.69
C ALA A 307 18.95 19.59 -31.20
N ALA A 308 20.03 18.98 -30.71
CA ALA A 308 20.52 19.13 -29.34
C ALA A 308 20.94 20.57 -29.03
N LYS A 309 21.72 21.22 -29.92
CA LYS A 309 22.10 22.63 -29.78
C LYS A 309 20.88 23.54 -29.71
N ARG A 310 19.95 23.37 -30.66
CA ARG A 310 18.68 24.12 -30.71
C ARG A 310 17.85 23.90 -29.45
N ALA A 311 17.70 22.67 -28.99
CA ALA A 311 16.95 22.36 -27.77
C ALA A 311 17.54 23.07 -26.54
N VAL A 312 18.87 23.03 -26.39
CA VAL A 312 19.56 23.67 -25.27
C VAL A 312 19.52 25.19 -25.37
N GLU A 313 19.63 25.77 -26.56
CA GLU A 313 19.45 27.20 -26.81
C GLU A 313 18.03 27.67 -26.46
N LEU A 314 17.00 26.95 -26.88
CA LEU A 314 15.62 27.24 -26.51
C LEU A 314 15.43 27.18 -24.98
N LEU A 315 15.97 26.15 -24.33
CA LEU A 315 15.91 26.02 -22.87
C LEU A 315 16.68 27.13 -22.15
N PHE A 316 17.81 27.58 -22.69
CA PHE A 316 18.57 28.73 -22.20
C PHE A 316 17.69 29.99 -22.21
N TRP A 317 17.07 30.31 -23.34
CA TRP A 317 16.22 31.51 -23.46
C TRP A 317 14.97 31.41 -22.57
N ILE A 318 14.33 30.25 -22.50
CA ILE A 318 13.19 30.03 -21.61
C ILE A 318 13.59 30.27 -20.15
N GLY A 319 14.68 29.65 -19.68
CA GLY A 319 15.16 29.81 -18.30
C GLY A 319 15.55 31.25 -17.98
N LEU A 320 16.29 31.90 -18.89
CA LEU A 320 16.75 33.27 -18.76
C LEU A 320 15.59 34.27 -18.71
N ARG A 321 14.74 34.29 -19.74
CA ARG A 321 13.64 35.27 -19.85
C ARG A 321 12.58 35.05 -18.78
N SER A 322 12.33 33.80 -18.37
CA SER A 322 11.43 33.52 -17.24
C SER A 322 11.96 34.09 -15.93
N GLN A 323 13.27 33.96 -15.67
CA GLN A 323 13.89 34.56 -14.49
C GLN A 323 13.93 36.08 -14.54
N GLN A 324 14.07 36.67 -15.73
CA GLN A 324 14.01 38.13 -15.92
C GLN A 324 12.58 38.68 -15.73
N ALA A 325 11.57 37.97 -16.23
CA ALA A 325 10.17 38.34 -16.05
C ALA A 325 9.72 38.25 -14.58
N TYR A 326 10.29 37.29 -13.83
CA TYR A 326 10.03 37.14 -12.40
C TYR A 326 11.34 37.06 -11.59
N PRO A 327 11.97 38.20 -11.26
CA PRO A 327 13.24 38.22 -10.53
C PRO A 327 13.06 37.72 -9.10
N ARG A 328 14.09 37.06 -8.55
CA ARG A 328 14.07 36.61 -7.15
C ARG A 328 13.95 37.80 -6.21
N THR A 329 12.97 37.76 -5.32
CA THR A 329 12.78 38.73 -4.24
C THR A 329 13.20 38.14 -2.91
N SER A 330 13.86 38.92 -2.05
CA SER A 330 14.20 38.49 -0.70
C SER A 330 12.95 38.35 0.18
N LEU A 331 12.87 37.25 0.92
CA LEU A 331 11.88 37.06 1.99
C LEU A 331 12.48 37.44 3.34
N ALA A 332 11.62 37.80 4.30
CA ALA A 332 12.07 38.05 5.67
C ALA A 332 12.72 36.79 6.25
N PRO A 333 13.88 36.90 6.95
CA PRO A 333 14.55 35.73 7.54
C PRO A 333 13.65 34.90 8.46
N SER A 334 12.72 35.55 9.17
CA SER A 334 11.73 34.88 10.01
C SER A 334 10.79 33.96 9.23
N THR A 335 10.36 34.35 8.02
CA THR A 335 9.50 33.55 7.15
C THR A 335 10.25 32.32 6.62
N LEU A 336 11.51 32.50 6.23
CA LEU A 336 12.36 31.40 5.78
C LEU A 336 12.56 30.37 6.89
N GLN A 337 12.95 30.85 8.08
CA GLN A 337 13.20 30.01 9.24
C GLN A 337 11.94 29.23 9.66
N ASP A 338 10.79 29.91 9.76
CA ASP A 338 9.53 29.26 10.13
C ASP A 338 9.10 28.18 9.11
N SER A 339 9.28 28.41 7.81
CA SER A 339 9.01 27.40 6.76
C SER A 339 9.89 26.15 6.93
N VAL A 340 11.18 26.35 7.15
CA VAL A 340 12.16 25.26 7.33
C VAL A 340 11.88 24.47 8.61
N GLU A 341 11.61 25.15 9.74
CA GLU A 341 11.30 24.51 11.02
C GLU A 341 10.03 23.63 10.96
N ASN A 342 9.10 23.94 10.06
CA ASN A 342 7.89 23.15 9.83
C ASN A 342 8.05 22.07 8.73
N GLY A 343 9.27 21.87 8.22
CA GLY A 343 9.58 20.83 7.24
C GLY A 343 9.04 21.11 5.84
N GLU A 344 8.77 22.37 5.50
CA GLU A 344 8.21 22.78 4.20
C GLU A 344 9.30 23.12 3.17
N GLY A 345 10.55 23.29 3.62
CA GLY A 345 11.68 23.71 2.81
C GLY A 345 11.75 25.24 2.64
N THR A 346 12.75 25.69 1.88
CA THR A 346 12.93 27.11 1.56
C THR A 346 11.83 27.58 0.62
N PRO A 347 11.07 28.64 0.94
CA PRO A 347 10.03 29.16 0.06
C PRO A 347 10.52 29.54 -1.33
N THR A 348 9.87 28.97 -2.34
CA THR A 348 10.10 29.20 -3.77
C THR A 348 8.76 29.47 -4.48
N PRO A 349 8.76 29.84 -5.77
CA PRO A 349 7.53 30.13 -6.50
C PRO A 349 6.65 28.91 -6.83
N MET A 350 7.04 27.70 -6.43
CA MET A 350 6.31 26.46 -6.71
C MET A 350 6.27 25.54 -5.48
N LEU A 351 5.06 25.16 -5.04
CA LEU A 351 4.80 24.34 -3.87
C LEU A 351 4.16 23.00 -4.28
N SER A 352 4.82 21.88 -4.02
CA SER A 352 4.23 20.55 -4.18
C SER A 352 3.33 20.19 -3.01
N ILE A 353 2.14 19.66 -3.30
CA ILE A 353 1.15 19.17 -2.33
C ILE A 353 0.72 17.76 -2.75
N ARG A 354 0.98 16.77 -1.88
CA ARG A 354 0.74 15.35 -2.10
C ARG A 354 -0.26 14.80 -1.09
N ASP A 355 -1.04 13.80 -1.48
CA ASP A 355 -2.03 13.06 -0.69
C ASP A 355 -3.34 13.83 -0.38
N LEU A 356 -3.55 15.00 -0.97
CA LEU A 356 -4.85 15.70 -0.97
C LEU A 356 -5.57 15.52 -2.30
N THR A 357 -6.90 15.63 -2.32
CA THR A 357 -7.67 15.66 -3.58
C THR A 357 -7.58 17.03 -4.24
N ARG A 358 -7.82 17.10 -5.56
CA ARG A 358 -7.85 18.37 -6.30
C ARG A 358 -8.82 19.39 -5.68
N SER A 359 -10.01 18.94 -5.29
CA SER A 359 -11.03 19.78 -4.67
C SER A 359 -10.57 20.39 -3.35
N ALA A 360 -9.92 19.59 -2.50
CA ALA A 360 -9.40 20.07 -1.21
C ALA A 360 -8.26 21.09 -1.39
N VAL A 361 -7.36 20.87 -2.36
CA VAL A 361 -6.31 21.83 -2.70
C VAL A 361 -6.91 23.13 -3.23
N GLN A 362 -7.89 23.05 -4.14
CA GLN A 362 -8.55 24.21 -4.72
C GLN A 362 -9.28 25.05 -3.66
N GLU A 363 -9.98 24.42 -2.71
CA GLU A 363 -10.65 25.12 -1.61
C GLU A 363 -9.67 25.97 -0.78
N HIS A 364 -8.48 25.42 -0.49
CA HIS A 364 -7.45 26.14 0.25
C HIS A 364 -6.80 27.25 -0.58
N ILE A 365 -6.64 27.06 -1.89
CA ILE A 365 -6.18 28.09 -2.83
C ILE A 365 -7.19 29.25 -2.88
N ASP A 366 -8.46 28.97 -3.17
CA ASP A 366 -9.50 29.99 -3.33
C ASP A 366 -9.62 30.85 -2.09
N ALA A 367 -9.63 30.23 -0.92
CA ALA A 367 -9.74 30.94 0.33
C ALA A 367 -8.45 31.68 0.73
N THR A 368 -7.30 31.34 0.13
CA THR A 368 -6.07 32.13 0.24
C THR A 368 -6.13 33.33 -0.70
N ASN A 369 -6.51 33.12 -1.96
CA ASN A 369 -6.66 34.16 -2.99
C ASN A 369 -7.70 35.23 -2.64
N GLN A 370 -8.75 34.91 -1.88
CA GLN A 370 -9.72 35.89 -1.35
C GLN A 370 -9.06 37.04 -0.57
N HIS A 371 -7.88 36.82 0.00
CA HIS A 371 -7.14 37.81 0.80
C HIS A 371 -5.97 38.44 0.03
N LEU A 372 -5.79 38.07 -1.24
CA LEU A 372 -4.68 38.51 -2.07
C LEU A 372 -5.21 39.33 -3.26
N PRO A 373 -4.48 40.38 -3.68
CA PRO A 373 -4.76 41.02 -4.95
C PRO A 373 -4.47 40.06 -6.12
N GLU A 374 -5.08 40.32 -7.28
CA GLU A 374 -5.03 39.44 -8.46
C GLU A 374 -3.61 39.15 -8.94
N ASP A 375 -2.72 40.15 -8.88
CA ASP A 375 -1.30 40.03 -9.19
C ASP A 375 -0.51 39.15 -8.20
N ARG A 376 -1.13 38.67 -7.12
CA ARG A 376 -0.53 37.77 -6.12
C ARG A 376 -1.24 36.44 -5.96
N HIS A 377 -2.22 36.16 -6.82
CA HIS A 377 -2.97 34.91 -6.77
C HIS A 377 -2.08 33.71 -7.05
N ILE A 378 -2.39 32.61 -6.37
CA ILE A 378 -1.75 31.31 -6.55
C ILE A 378 -2.72 30.38 -7.27
N GLY A 379 -2.20 29.41 -8.02
CA GLY A 379 -3.02 28.48 -8.79
C GLY A 379 -2.35 27.13 -9.00
N ILE A 380 -3.15 26.09 -9.26
CA ILE A 380 -2.62 24.77 -9.62
C ILE A 380 -1.98 24.87 -11.01
N SER A 381 -0.72 24.49 -11.10
CA SER A 381 0.10 24.57 -12.30
C SER A 381 0.46 23.18 -12.84
N LEU A 382 0.69 22.22 -11.96
CA LEU A 382 0.96 20.82 -12.33
C LEU A 382 -0.06 19.91 -11.66
N VAL A 383 -0.73 19.09 -12.45
CA VAL A 383 -1.56 17.96 -12.03
C VAL A 383 -0.75 16.70 -12.33
N ASN A 384 0.10 16.31 -11.37
CA ASN A 384 1.00 15.18 -11.54
C ASN A 384 0.28 13.83 -11.34
N SER A 385 -0.71 13.80 -10.46
CA SER A 385 -1.66 12.69 -10.30
C SER A 385 -2.95 13.16 -9.65
N ALA A 386 -3.94 12.27 -9.52
CA ALA A 386 -5.19 12.53 -8.80
C ALA A 386 -5.02 13.09 -7.38
N ARG A 387 -3.84 12.88 -6.75
CA ARG A 387 -3.51 13.38 -5.41
C ARG A 387 -2.12 14.02 -5.29
N ASN A 388 -1.51 14.42 -6.39
CA ASN A 388 -0.21 15.09 -6.40
C ASN A 388 -0.29 16.32 -7.30
N PHE A 389 -0.20 17.49 -6.68
CA PHE A 389 -0.37 18.77 -7.34
C PHE A 389 0.83 19.67 -7.06
N VAL A 390 1.08 20.62 -7.96
CA VAL A 390 1.98 21.74 -7.70
C VAL A 390 1.19 23.03 -7.86
N VAL A 391 1.38 23.93 -6.90
CA VAL A 391 0.75 25.24 -6.85
C VAL A 391 1.83 26.29 -7.12
N THR A 392 1.60 27.15 -8.10
CA THR A 392 2.55 28.21 -8.50
C THR A 392 2.03 29.58 -8.08
N GLY A 393 2.95 30.46 -7.69
CA GLY A 393 2.73 31.88 -7.50
C GLY A 393 3.83 32.52 -6.65
N PRO A 394 3.63 33.73 -6.09
CA PRO A 394 4.65 34.39 -5.30
C PRO A 394 5.03 33.56 -4.06
N PRO A 395 6.33 33.42 -3.72
CA PRO A 395 6.77 32.63 -2.58
C PRO A 395 6.06 33.01 -1.26
N ILE A 396 5.81 34.31 -1.06
CA ILE A 396 5.09 34.81 0.13
C ILE A 396 3.61 34.39 0.14
N SER A 397 2.95 34.32 -1.02
CA SER A 397 1.56 33.86 -1.13
C SER A 397 1.46 32.35 -0.87
N LEU A 398 2.41 31.58 -1.41
CA LEU A 398 2.50 30.13 -1.16
C LEU A 398 2.84 29.81 0.31
N TYR A 399 3.67 30.62 0.96
CA TYR A 399 3.85 30.55 2.41
C TYR A 399 2.54 30.80 3.17
N GLY A 400 1.73 31.77 2.73
CA GLY A 400 0.38 31.99 3.26
C GLY A 400 -0.54 30.76 3.12
N LEU A 401 -0.47 30.07 1.99
CA LEU A 401 -1.16 28.79 1.79
C LEU A 401 -0.65 27.73 2.79
N ASN A 402 0.67 27.59 2.97
CA ASN A 402 1.24 26.67 3.95
C ASN A 402 0.75 26.94 5.38
N LEU A 403 0.72 28.20 5.83
CA LEU A 403 0.17 28.55 7.14
C LEU A 403 -1.27 28.09 7.33
N ARG A 404 -2.08 28.10 6.26
CA ARG A 404 -3.44 27.55 6.27
C ARG A 404 -3.42 26.02 6.35
N LEU A 405 -2.61 25.37 5.51
CA LEU A 405 -2.45 23.92 5.45
C LEU A 405 -1.99 23.34 6.79
N ARG A 406 -1.10 24.02 7.53
CA ARG A 406 -0.64 23.61 8.87
C ARG A 406 -1.81 23.42 9.86
N LYS A 407 -2.89 24.19 9.74
CA LYS A 407 -4.04 24.10 10.66
C LYS A 407 -4.84 22.82 10.50
N VAL A 408 -4.87 22.27 9.27
CA VAL A 408 -5.64 21.07 8.92
C VAL A 408 -4.78 19.81 8.85
N LYS A 409 -3.45 19.96 8.69
CA LYS A 409 -2.48 18.87 8.65
C LYS A 409 -2.38 18.17 10.01
N ALA A 410 -2.38 16.84 9.98
CA ALA A 410 -2.07 16.02 11.14
C ALA A 410 -0.57 16.10 11.47
N PRO A 411 -0.19 16.32 12.75
CA PRO A 411 1.18 16.17 13.18
C PRO A 411 1.72 14.76 12.87
N THR A 412 3.00 14.68 12.56
CA THR A 412 3.71 13.40 12.38
C THR A 412 3.59 12.57 13.66
N GLY A 413 3.20 11.30 13.55
CA GLY A 413 3.04 10.40 14.69
C GLY A 413 1.75 10.55 15.51
N LEU A 414 0.86 11.49 15.19
CA LEU A 414 -0.45 11.59 15.87
C LEU A 414 -1.29 10.34 15.56
N ASP A 415 -1.57 9.49 16.54
CA ASP A 415 -2.50 8.36 16.36
C ASP A 415 -3.95 8.89 16.29
N GLN A 416 -4.66 8.52 15.22
CA GLN A 416 -6.06 8.88 14.98
C GLN A 416 -6.95 7.64 14.77
N ASN A 417 -6.44 6.43 15.04
CA ASN A 417 -7.13 5.17 14.76
C ASN A 417 -8.41 4.99 15.60
N ARG A 418 -8.56 5.72 16.71
CA ARG A 418 -9.79 5.75 17.55
C ARG A 418 -10.69 6.97 17.28
N ILE A 419 -10.38 7.77 16.26
CA ILE A 419 -11.19 8.90 15.81
C ILE A 419 -11.90 8.48 14.52
N PRO A 420 -13.23 8.70 14.39
CA PRO A 420 -13.96 8.45 13.14
C PRO A 420 -13.28 9.12 11.94
N PHE A 421 -13.19 8.43 10.81
CA PHE A 421 -12.35 8.81 9.68
C PHE A 421 -12.61 10.26 9.19
N THR A 422 -13.87 10.67 9.03
CA THR A 422 -14.22 12.04 8.57
C THR A 422 -13.83 13.15 9.55
N GLN A 423 -13.56 12.82 10.82
CA GLN A 423 -13.20 13.77 11.86
C GLN A 423 -11.68 13.86 12.07
N ARG A 424 -10.90 13.04 11.36
CA ARG A 424 -9.44 13.04 11.45
C ARG A 424 -8.86 14.29 10.79
N LYS A 425 -7.74 14.77 11.33
CA LYS A 425 -6.87 15.68 10.60
C LYS A 425 -6.28 14.99 9.39
N ALA A 426 -6.22 15.69 8.26
CA ALA A 426 -5.71 15.16 7.01
C ALA A 426 -4.20 14.89 7.13
N ARG A 427 -3.74 13.74 6.63
CA ARG A 427 -2.32 13.46 6.43
C ARG A 427 -1.96 13.77 4.99
N PHE A 428 -1.04 14.71 4.80
CA PHE A 428 -0.54 15.10 3.49
C PHE A 428 0.84 15.72 3.60
N VAL A 429 1.55 15.81 2.48
CA VAL A 429 2.89 16.42 2.44
C VAL A 429 2.84 17.64 1.53
N ASN A 430 3.36 18.76 2.03
CA ASN A 430 3.50 20.01 1.30
C ASN A 430 4.95 20.48 1.43
N ARG A 431 5.65 20.68 0.30
CA ARG A 431 7.07 21.09 0.28
C ARG A 431 7.35 21.96 -0.93
N PHE A 432 8.13 23.02 -0.74
CA PHE A 432 8.61 23.87 -1.83
C PHE A 432 9.58 23.11 -2.74
N LEU A 433 9.45 23.33 -4.04
CA LEU A 433 10.34 22.75 -5.05
C LEU A 433 11.57 23.64 -5.25
N PRO A 434 12.77 23.09 -5.51
CA PRO A 434 13.99 23.86 -5.79
C PRO A 434 13.96 24.46 -7.21
N ILE A 435 13.02 25.40 -7.42
CA ILE A 435 12.74 26.08 -8.69
C ILE A 435 12.61 27.58 -8.43
N THR A 436 13.11 28.42 -9.35
CA THR A 436 13.25 29.86 -9.04
C THR A 436 12.45 30.79 -9.93
N ALA A 437 11.69 30.23 -10.86
CA ALA A 437 10.71 30.93 -11.67
C ALA A 437 9.32 30.25 -11.55
N PRO A 438 8.22 31.02 -11.60
CA PRO A 438 6.85 30.51 -11.48
C PRO A 438 6.35 29.89 -12.80
N PHE A 439 6.89 28.74 -13.21
CA PHE A 439 6.49 28.07 -14.44
C PHE A 439 5.01 27.68 -14.46
N HIS A 440 4.47 27.55 -15.67
CA HIS A 440 3.07 27.17 -15.93
C HIS A 440 2.08 28.13 -15.25
N SER A 441 2.32 29.44 -15.40
CA SER A 441 1.50 30.44 -14.75
C SER A 441 1.43 31.77 -15.52
N PRO A 442 0.41 32.60 -15.25
CA PRO A 442 0.28 33.93 -15.85
C PRO A 442 1.49 34.85 -15.56
N TYR A 443 2.28 34.58 -14.53
CA TYR A 443 3.45 35.39 -14.16
C TYR A 443 4.53 35.42 -15.24
N LEU A 444 4.56 34.44 -16.14
CA LEU A 444 5.53 34.36 -17.23
C LEU A 444 4.95 34.82 -18.58
N ALA A 445 3.73 35.36 -18.62
CA ALA A 445 3.12 35.84 -19.86
C ALA A 445 3.99 36.88 -20.58
N GLY A 446 4.67 37.76 -19.82
CA GLY A 446 5.63 38.73 -20.37
C GLY A 446 6.90 38.11 -20.93
N ALA A 447 7.34 36.95 -20.43
CA ALA A 447 8.51 36.25 -20.94
C ALA A 447 8.25 35.62 -22.32
N HIS A 448 7.03 35.14 -22.58
CA HIS A 448 6.68 34.41 -23.80
C HIS A 448 7.04 35.18 -25.08
N ALA A 449 6.66 36.45 -25.18
CA ALA A 449 6.96 37.27 -26.37
C ALA A 449 8.46 37.53 -26.56
N HIS A 450 9.21 37.69 -25.46
CA HIS A 450 10.66 37.85 -25.52
C HIS A 450 11.35 36.57 -25.98
N ILE A 451 10.95 35.41 -25.42
CA ILE A 451 11.50 34.11 -25.81
C ILE A 451 11.29 33.89 -27.31
N LEU A 452 10.07 34.09 -27.83
CA LEU A 452 9.81 33.91 -29.27
C LEU A 452 10.60 34.88 -30.16
N GLY A 453 10.95 36.06 -29.64
CA GLY A 453 11.83 36.99 -30.34
C GLY A 453 13.30 36.56 -30.32
N ASP A 454 13.75 35.91 -29.24
CA ASP A 454 15.12 35.40 -29.13
C ASP A 454 15.37 34.15 -30.01
N VAL A 455 14.31 33.43 -30.38
CA VAL A 455 14.37 32.19 -31.19
C VAL A 455 13.61 32.31 -32.52
N ASP A 456 13.51 33.51 -33.09
CA ASP A 456 12.69 33.79 -34.28
C ASP A 456 13.18 33.07 -35.56
N ASP A 457 14.46 32.72 -35.60
CA ASP A 457 15.13 31.96 -36.65
C ASP A 457 15.01 30.44 -36.47
N MET A 458 14.56 29.98 -35.29
CA MET A 458 14.35 28.57 -34.98
C MET A 458 12.96 28.13 -35.42
N LYS A 459 12.89 27.02 -36.17
CA LYS A 459 11.63 26.39 -36.58
C LYS A 459 11.70 24.88 -36.47
N ILE A 460 10.64 24.28 -35.94
CA ILE A 460 10.43 22.84 -35.93
C ILE A 460 9.02 22.59 -36.50
N PRO A 461 8.92 22.24 -37.80
CA PRO A 461 7.64 21.84 -38.37
C PRO A 461 7.13 20.57 -37.67
N ALA A 462 5.86 20.52 -37.29
CA ALA A 462 5.26 19.33 -36.67
C ALA A 462 5.41 18.07 -37.54
N SER A 463 5.41 18.22 -38.86
CA SER A 463 5.63 17.15 -39.85
C SER A 463 7.04 16.55 -39.81
N SER A 464 8.01 17.22 -39.17
CA SER A 464 9.37 16.70 -38.98
C SER A 464 9.50 15.70 -37.84
N LEU A 465 8.51 15.64 -36.94
CA LEU A 465 8.50 14.69 -35.82
C LEU A 465 8.24 13.25 -36.33
N VAL A 466 9.17 12.35 -36.08
CA VAL A 466 9.16 10.98 -36.60
C VAL A 466 8.20 10.08 -35.81
N ILE A 467 7.99 10.37 -34.53
CA ILE A 467 7.09 9.64 -33.61
C ILE A 467 6.11 10.60 -32.93
N PRO A 468 4.98 10.12 -32.37
CA PRO A 468 4.06 10.98 -31.62
C PRO A 468 4.77 11.71 -30.49
N VAL A 469 4.56 13.02 -30.39
CA VAL A 469 4.98 13.81 -29.23
C VAL A 469 3.71 14.33 -28.56
N TYR A 470 3.43 13.88 -27.34
CA TYR A 470 2.17 14.19 -26.68
C TYR A 470 2.25 15.53 -25.94
N ASP A 471 1.29 16.42 -26.21
CA ASP A 471 1.11 17.71 -25.54
C ASP A 471 0.87 17.53 -24.03
N THR A 472 1.53 18.37 -23.23
CA THR A 472 1.59 18.21 -21.76
C THR A 472 0.29 18.54 -21.03
N LYS A 473 -0.65 19.23 -21.68
CA LYS A 473 -1.95 19.64 -21.11
C LYS A 473 -3.10 18.81 -21.63
N THR A 474 -3.10 18.51 -22.92
CA THR A 474 -4.21 17.90 -23.67
C THR A 474 -3.97 16.44 -24.00
N GLY A 475 -2.70 16.01 -24.06
CA GLY A 475 -2.32 14.66 -24.48
C GLY A 475 -2.53 14.40 -25.98
N GLN A 476 -2.74 15.44 -26.79
CA GLN A 476 -2.82 15.31 -28.25
C GLN A 476 -1.44 15.14 -28.87
N ASP A 477 -1.37 14.47 -30.02
CA ASP A 477 -0.13 14.30 -30.78
C ASP A 477 0.19 15.59 -31.54
N LEU A 478 1.33 16.22 -31.24
CA LEU A 478 1.75 17.46 -31.87
C LEU A 478 1.95 17.33 -33.39
N ARG A 479 2.13 16.11 -33.93
CA ARG A 479 2.19 15.85 -35.37
C ARG A 479 0.91 16.22 -36.11
N GLU A 480 -0.22 16.26 -35.41
CA GLU A 480 -1.51 16.63 -35.98
C GLU A 480 -1.56 18.10 -36.44
N LEU A 481 -0.60 18.93 -36.01
CA LEU A 481 -0.43 20.31 -36.46
C LEU A 481 0.17 20.45 -37.87
N GLY A 482 0.59 19.35 -38.51
CA GLY A 482 1.03 19.36 -39.91
C GLY A 482 2.32 20.15 -40.13
N ASP A 483 2.31 21.15 -41.02
CA ASP A 483 3.50 21.95 -41.33
C ASP A 483 3.67 23.19 -40.44
N GLU A 484 2.82 23.33 -39.41
CA GLU A 484 2.95 24.41 -38.43
C GLU A 484 4.21 24.27 -37.58
N ASP A 485 4.76 25.41 -37.15
CA ASP A 485 5.92 25.45 -36.27
C ASP A 485 5.50 25.23 -34.82
N ILE A 486 6.11 24.25 -34.16
CA ILE A 486 5.76 23.87 -32.79
C ILE A 486 6.54 24.65 -31.72
N ILE A 487 7.54 25.47 -32.08
CA ILE A 487 8.31 26.26 -31.11
C ILE A 487 7.39 27.12 -30.20
N PRO A 488 6.39 27.87 -30.72
CA PRO A 488 5.45 28.60 -29.89
C PRO A 488 4.69 27.71 -28.91
N GLU A 489 4.27 26.52 -29.34
CA GLU A 489 3.56 25.56 -28.49
C GLU A 489 4.45 25.01 -27.37
N LEU A 490 5.72 24.70 -27.66
CA LEU A 490 6.69 24.26 -26.67
C LEU A 490 6.94 25.32 -25.60
N VAL A 491 7.12 26.59 -26.00
CA VAL A 491 7.31 27.71 -25.06
C VAL A 491 6.04 27.93 -24.24
N ARG A 492 4.87 27.87 -24.86
CA ARG A 492 3.57 28.05 -24.20
C ARG A 492 3.29 26.97 -23.15
N MET A 493 3.61 25.71 -23.46
CA MET A 493 3.48 24.55 -22.55
C MET A 493 4.34 24.68 -21.28
N ILE A 494 5.44 25.42 -21.33
CA ILE A 494 6.34 25.62 -20.18
C ILE A 494 6.00 26.90 -19.41
N THR A 495 5.71 27.98 -20.13
CA THR A 495 5.54 29.31 -19.51
C THR A 495 4.15 29.51 -18.92
N TYR A 496 3.10 29.11 -19.64
CA TYR A 496 1.73 29.49 -19.33
C TYR A 496 0.84 28.29 -19.00
N ASP A 497 0.86 27.27 -19.86
CA ASP A 497 -0.08 26.17 -19.78
C ASP A 497 0.21 25.23 -18.60
N PRO A 498 -0.83 24.72 -17.91
CA PRO A 498 -0.64 23.72 -16.87
C PRO A 498 -0.28 22.36 -17.46
N VAL A 499 0.42 21.54 -16.69
CA VAL A 499 0.72 20.14 -17.05
C VAL A 499 -0.34 19.23 -16.45
N ASN A 500 -0.99 18.42 -17.28
CA ASN A 500 -1.92 17.36 -16.88
C ASN A 500 -1.27 16.00 -17.15
N TRP A 501 -0.40 15.55 -16.24
CA TRP A 501 0.54 14.47 -16.52
C TRP A 501 -0.14 13.12 -16.82
N GLU A 502 -1.22 12.79 -16.10
CA GLU A 502 -1.99 11.56 -16.38
C GLU A 502 -2.65 11.58 -17.77
N THR A 503 -3.05 12.76 -18.25
CA THR A 503 -3.61 12.94 -19.59
C THR A 503 -2.52 12.85 -20.66
N ALA A 504 -1.38 13.51 -20.45
CA ALA A 504 -0.24 13.47 -21.37
C ALA A 504 0.39 12.06 -21.48
N THR A 505 0.28 11.25 -20.44
CA THR A 505 0.89 9.92 -20.37
C THR A 505 -0.12 8.78 -20.48
N VAL A 506 -1.30 8.99 -21.09
CA VAL A 506 -2.27 7.89 -21.31
C VAL A 506 -1.59 6.69 -21.97
N PHE A 507 -0.75 6.95 -22.99
CA PHE A 507 0.10 5.97 -23.69
C PHE A 507 -0.62 4.63 -23.99
N PRO A 508 -1.40 4.59 -25.08
CA PRO A 508 -2.21 3.43 -25.42
C PRO A 508 -1.41 2.13 -25.53
N ASP A 509 -1.86 1.08 -24.84
CA ASP A 509 -1.24 -0.24 -24.78
C ASP A 509 0.25 -0.24 -24.39
N ALA A 510 0.71 0.78 -23.66
CA ALA A 510 2.08 0.81 -23.18
C ALA A 510 2.40 -0.45 -22.37
N THR A 511 3.58 -1.00 -22.61
CA THR A 511 4.16 -2.07 -21.77
C THR A 511 5.37 -1.57 -21.01
N HIS A 512 6.11 -0.63 -21.61
CA HIS A 512 7.32 -0.07 -21.05
C HIS A 512 7.34 1.45 -21.22
N ILE A 513 7.87 2.14 -20.23
CA ILE A 513 8.19 3.58 -20.30
C ILE A 513 9.65 3.75 -19.91
N VAL A 514 10.43 4.44 -20.72
CA VAL A 514 11.84 4.76 -20.45
C VAL A 514 11.96 6.22 -20.03
N ASP A 515 12.43 6.46 -18.82
CA ASP A 515 12.69 7.80 -18.28
C ASP A 515 14.14 8.21 -18.52
N PHE A 516 14.35 9.19 -19.38
CA PHE A 516 15.65 9.83 -19.64
C PHE A 516 15.85 11.11 -18.81
N GLY A 517 14.87 11.48 -17.98
CA GLY A 517 14.94 12.63 -17.09
C GLY A 517 15.94 12.44 -15.94
N PRO A 518 16.43 13.56 -15.36
CA PRO A 518 17.33 13.49 -14.22
C PRO A 518 16.59 13.07 -12.93
N GLY A 519 17.37 12.63 -11.94
CA GLY A 519 16.91 12.39 -10.58
C GLY A 519 16.53 10.96 -10.23
N GLY A 520 16.66 10.02 -11.17
CA GLY A 520 16.49 8.59 -10.93
C GLY A 520 15.23 8.27 -10.11
N VAL A 521 15.41 7.76 -8.88
CA VAL A 521 14.29 7.38 -7.99
C VAL A 521 13.41 8.55 -7.53
N SER A 522 13.93 9.77 -7.57
CA SER A 522 13.20 11.02 -7.28
C SER A 522 12.64 11.68 -8.55
N GLY A 523 13.00 11.15 -9.73
CA GLY A 523 12.61 11.68 -11.04
C GLY A 523 11.16 11.39 -11.43
N ILE A 524 10.81 11.82 -12.64
CA ILE A 524 9.44 11.70 -13.17
C ILE A 524 9.05 10.24 -13.45
N GLY A 525 10.02 9.35 -13.68
CA GLY A 525 9.80 7.92 -13.90
C GLY A 525 9.10 7.26 -12.71
N VAL A 526 9.57 7.47 -11.48
CA VAL A 526 8.92 6.87 -10.29
C VAL A 526 7.54 7.48 -10.00
N LEU A 527 7.33 8.75 -10.36
CA LEU A 527 6.00 9.35 -10.31
C LEU A 527 5.05 8.68 -11.31
N THR A 528 5.51 8.52 -12.56
CA THR A 528 4.75 7.87 -13.63
C THR A 528 4.47 6.40 -13.29
N ASN A 529 5.44 5.69 -12.71
CA ASN A 529 5.27 4.33 -12.22
C ASN A 529 4.15 4.22 -11.20
N ARG A 530 4.05 5.19 -10.27
CA ARG A 530 2.96 5.22 -9.28
C ARG A 530 1.59 5.46 -9.92
N ASN A 531 1.52 6.31 -10.94
CA ASN A 531 0.26 6.55 -11.68
C ASN A 531 -0.16 5.33 -12.51
N LYS A 532 0.80 4.54 -12.97
CA LYS A 532 0.59 3.37 -13.83
C LYS A 532 0.66 2.03 -13.09
N ASP A 533 0.85 2.03 -11.78
CA ASP A 533 0.94 0.80 -10.99
C ASP A 533 -0.35 -0.03 -11.17
N GLY A 534 -0.19 -1.30 -11.49
CA GLY A 534 -1.33 -2.19 -11.78
C GLY A 534 -1.91 -2.12 -13.18
N THR A 535 -1.36 -1.30 -14.08
CA THR A 535 -1.80 -1.22 -15.49
C THR A 535 -0.94 -2.04 -16.45
N GLY A 536 0.00 -2.83 -15.93
CA GLY A 536 0.90 -3.66 -16.76
C GLY A 536 2.07 -2.89 -17.40
N VAL A 537 2.32 -1.65 -16.98
CA VAL A 537 3.39 -0.80 -17.52
C VAL A 537 4.64 -0.85 -16.61
N ARG A 538 5.77 -1.30 -17.15
CA ARG A 538 7.09 -1.28 -16.48
C ARG A 538 7.78 0.06 -16.78
N VAL A 539 8.18 0.81 -15.76
CA VAL A 539 9.00 2.01 -15.95
C VAL A 539 10.48 1.68 -15.74
N ILE A 540 11.34 2.07 -16.67
CA ILE A 540 12.79 1.91 -16.63
C ILE A 540 13.45 3.28 -16.49
N LEU A 541 14.27 3.47 -15.47
CA LEU A 541 15.05 4.67 -15.24
C LEU A 541 16.36 4.56 -16.04
N ALA A 542 16.44 5.23 -17.19
CA ALA A 542 17.60 5.18 -18.06
C ALA A 542 18.81 5.92 -17.46
N GLY A 543 18.57 6.84 -16.52
CA GLY A 543 19.62 7.64 -15.88
C GLY A 543 20.50 6.84 -14.92
N ALA A 544 19.92 5.90 -14.16
CA ALA A 544 20.57 5.23 -13.04
C ALA A 544 20.87 3.75 -13.32
N ILE A 545 22.09 3.28 -12.98
CA ILE A 545 22.49 1.88 -13.16
C ILE A 545 21.86 0.92 -12.13
N ASP A 546 21.52 1.44 -10.96
CA ASP A 546 20.97 0.67 -9.82
C ASP A 546 20.18 1.59 -8.88
N GLY A 547 19.38 1.01 -8.00
CA GLY A 547 18.69 1.75 -6.95
C GLY A 547 17.83 0.89 -6.02
N THR A 548 17.25 1.54 -5.01
CA THR A 548 16.53 0.86 -3.91
C THR A 548 15.07 0.52 -4.23
N ASN A 549 14.52 1.08 -5.32
CA ASN A 549 13.12 0.90 -5.67
C ASN A 549 12.95 -0.29 -6.62
N THR A 550 12.52 -1.43 -6.09
CA THR A 550 12.35 -2.67 -6.87
C THR A 550 11.19 -2.63 -7.87
N GLU A 551 10.33 -1.60 -7.80
CA GLU A 551 9.14 -1.46 -8.66
C GLU A 551 9.46 -0.90 -10.04
N VAL A 552 10.64 -0.30 -10.21
CA VAL A 552 11.12 0.24 -11.48
C VAL A 552 12.32 -0.55 -11.96
N GLY A 553 12.59 -0.47 -13.26
CA GLY A 553 13.81 -0.96 -13.87
C GLY A 553 14.89 0.10 -13.89
N TYR A 554 16.12 -0.34 -14.15
CA TYR A 554 17.30 0.51 -14.20
C TYR A 554 17.99 0.36 -15.55
N LYS A 555 18.99 1.21 -15.81
CA LYS A 555 19.74 1.28 -17.07
C LYS A 555 20.16 -0.09 -17.67
N PRO A 556 20.57 -1.11 -16.89
CA PRO A 556 20.90 -2.44 -17.44
C PRO A 556 19.77 -3.12 -18.24
N GLU A 557 18.50 -2.91 -17.87
CA GLU A 557 17.35 -3.51 -18.57
C GLU A 557 17.23 -3.03 -20.03
N LEU A 558 17.84 -1.88 -20.38
CA LEU A 558 17.86 -1.37 -21.75
C LEU A 558 18.83 -2.13 -22.67
N PHE A 559 19.85 -2.76 -22.09
CA PHE A 559 20.99 -3.31 -22.83
C PHE A 559 21.14 -4.82 -22.71
N ASP A 560 20.48 -5.46 -21.74
CA ASP A 560 20.54 -6.90 -21.56
C ASP A 560 20.06 -7.65 -22.82
N ARG A 561 20.84 -8.65 -23.22
CA ARG A 561 20.65 -9.44 -24.44
C ARG A 561 20.02 -10.81 -24.19
N ASP A 562 19.88 -11.23 -22.93
CA ASP A 562 19.17 -12.48 -22.60
C ASP A 562 17.68 -12.31 -22.91
N ASP A 563 17.11 -13.24 -23.67
CA ASP A 563 15.71 -13.19 -24.08
C ASP A 563 14.74 -13.20 -22.89
N ASN A 564 15.16 -13.70 -21.73
CA ASN A 564 14.38 -13.71 -20.49
C ASN A 564 14.56 -12.44 -19.64
N ALA A 565 15.39 -11.49 -20.08
CA ALA A 565 15.68 -10.27 -19.33
C ALA A 565 14.51 -9.27 -19.32
N VAL A 566 13.60 -9.33 -20.31
CA VAL A 566 12.47 -8.39 -20.41
C VAL A 566 11.50 -8.61 -19.25
N GLN A 567 11.44 -7.65 -18.33
CA GLN A 567 10.56 -7.69 -17.16
C GLN A 567 9.25 -6.97 -17.44
N PHE A 568 8.12 -7.62 -17.15
CA PHE A 568 6.79 -7.03 -17.30
C PHE A 568 6.19 -6.67 -15.93
N ALA A 569 5.52 -5.52 -15.87
CA ALA A 569 4.69 -5.18 -14.72
C ALA A 569 3.36 -5.96 -14.74
N VAL A 570 2.75 -6.13 -13.58
CA VAL A 570 1.47 -6.84 -13.45
C VAL A 570 0.31 -5.91 -13.81
N ASP A 571 -0.55 -6.37 -14.72
CA ASP A 571 -1.88 -5.80 -14.92
C ASP A 571 -2.87 -6.46 -13.95
N TRP A 572 -3.39 -5.68 -13.00
CA TRP A 572 -4.28 -6.20 -11.96
C TRP A 572 -5.61 -6.72 -12.51
N VAL A 573 -6.13 -6.12 -13.58
CA VAL A 573 -7.38 -6.58 -14.21
C VAL A 573 -7.14 -7.89 -14.94
N LYS A 574 -6.04 -7.98 -15.68
CA LYS A 574 -5.67 -9.23 -16.37
C LYS A 574 -5.41 -10.36 -15.39
N GLU A 575 -4.67 -10.10 -14.30
CA GLU A 575 -4.23 -11.11 -13.35
C GLU A 575 -5.33 -11.48 -12.33
N HIS A 576 -6.03 -10.50 -11.77
CA HIS A 576 -6.97 -10.69 -10.66
C HIS A 576 -8.43 -10.46 -11.04
N GLY A 577 -8.71 -9.98 -12.27
CA GLY A 577 -10.07 -9.77 -12.74
C GLY A 577 -10.86 -11.07 -12.84
N PRO A 578 -12.18 -11.02 -12.61
CA PRO A 578 -13.04 -12.18 -12.60
C PRO A 578 -13.22 -12.73 -14.01
N ARG A 579 -13.18 -14.06 -14.15
CA ARG A 579 -13.46 -14.76 -15.41
C ARG A 579 -14.65 -15.71 -15.21
N LEU A 580 -15.12 -16.29 -16.31
CA LEU A 580 -16.08 -17.40 -16.24
C LEU A 580 -15.38 -18.70 -16.62
N VAL A 581 -15.62 -19.75 -15.84
CA VAL A 581 -15.13 -21.11 -16.13
C VAL A 581 -16.29 -22.10 -16.05
N LYS A 582 -16.24 -23.15 -16.87
CA LYS A 582 -17.20 -24.26 -16.82
C LYS A 582 -16.54 -25.51 -16.28
N THR A 583 -17.20 -26.20 -15.37
CA THR A 583 -16.79 -27.53 -14.91
C THR A 583 -17.01 -28.57 -16.00
N SER A 584 -16.44 -29.77 -15.83
CA SER A 584 -16.64 -30.91 -16.75
C SER A 584 -18.11 -31.32 -16.89
N VAL A 585 -18.96 -30.99 -15.92
CA VAL A 585 -20.43 -31.22 -15.95
C VAL A 585 -21.23 -30.02 -16.47
N GLY A 586 -20.57 -28.97 -16.97
CA GLY A 586 -21.20 -27.81 -17.60
C GLY A 586 -21.66 -26.70 -16.66
N GLN A 587 -21.41 -26.80 -15.35
CA GLN A 587 -21.75 -25.75 -14.39
C GLN A 587 -20.79 -24.56 -14.52
N THR A 588 -21.35 -23.34 -14.58
CA THR A 588 -20.56 -22.11 -14.73
C THR A 588 -20.23 -21.51 -13.37
N PHE A 589 -18.97 -21.14 -13.15
CA PHE A 589 -18.48 -20.46 -11.96
C PHE A 589 -17.78 -19.15 -12.32
N VAL A 590 -17.83 -18.19 -11.39
CA VAL A 590 -16.94 -17.03 -11.43
C VAL A 590 -15.57 -17.48 -10.94
N ASP A 591 -14.58 -17.40 -11.82
CA ASP A 591 -13.20 -17.80 -11.61
C ASP A 591 -12.40 -16.62 -11.06
N THR A 592 -12.00 -16.73 -9.80
CA THR A 592 -11.16 -15.79 -9.05
C THR A 592 -10.19 -16.58 -8.20
N LYS A 593 -9.21 -15.90 -7.60
CA LYS A 593 -8.30 -16.55 -6.65
C LYS A 593 -9.01 -17.22 -5.48
N MET A 594 -10.10 -16.61 -4.98
CA MET A 594 -10.92 -17.18 -3.90
C MET A 594 -11.67 -18.43 -4.35
N SER A 595 -12.29 -18.41 -5.53
CA SER A 595 -13.06 -19.57 -5.99
C SER A 595 -12.17 -20.76 -6.36
N ARG A 596 -10.97 -20.50 -6.90
CA ARG A 596 -9.91 -21.52 -7.08
C ARG A 596 -9.45 -22.15 -5.75
N LEU A 597 -9.26 -21.33 -4.71
CA LEU A 597 -8.83 -21.81 -3.38
C LEU A 597 -9.92 -22.65 -2.69
N LEU A 598 -11.17 -22.17 -2.68
CA LEU A 598 -12.26 -22.76 -1.87
C LEU A 598 -13.12 -23.78 -2.66
N GLY A 599 -12.99 -23.83 -3.98
CA GLY A 599 -13.78 -24.70 -4.85
C GLY A 599 -15.28 -24.36 -4.91
N VAL A 600 -15.65 -23.12 -4.56
CA VAL A 600 -17.03 -22.61 -4.54
C VAL A 600 -17.09 -21.17 -5.05
N PRO A 601 -18.28 -20.60 -5.35
CA PRO A 601 -18.39 -19.22 -5.79
C PRO A 601 -17.66 -18.26 -4.81
N PRO A 602 -17.10 -17.13 -5.31
CA PRO A 602 -16.30 -16.19 -4.53
C PRO A 602 -17.17 -15.26 -3.65
N VAL A 603 -18.15 -15.86 -2.98
CA VAL A 603 -19.12 -15.25 -2.09
C VAL A 603 -19.18 -16.11 -0.82
N MET A 604 -18.96 -15.48 0.34
CA MET A 604 -18.95 -16.18 1.62
C MET A 604 -19.77 -15.50 2.70
N VAL A 605 -20.18 -16.28 3.70
CA VAL A 605 -20.82 -15.78 4.92
C VAL A 605 -19.77 -15.69 6.04
N ALA A 606 -19.61 -14.49 6.60
CA ALA A 606 -18.63 -14.26 7.66
C ALA A 606 -19.06 -14.90 8.99
N GLY A 607 -18.09 -15.21 9.85
CA GLY A 607 -18.33 -15.66 11.21
C GLY A 607 -18.96 -14.57 12.06
N MET A 608 -20.20 -14.79 12.51
CA MET A 608 -21.00 -13.83 13.27
C MET A 608 -21.52 -14.46 14.56
N THR A 609 -21.27 -13.82 15.70
CA THR A 609 -22.01 -14.13 16.92
C THR A 609 -23.20 -13.18 17.02
N PRO A 610 -24.46 -13.65 17.07
CA PRO A 610 -24.87 -15.04 17.29
C PRO A 610 -25.15 -15.86 16.00
N THR A 611 -25.37 -15.21 14.86
CA THR A 611 -26.01 -15.83 13.67
C THR A 611 -25.33 -17.07 13.10
N THR A 612 -24.00 -17.19 13.13
CA THR A 612 -23.28 -18.38 12.63
C THR A 612 -22.74 -19.27 13.76
N VAL A 613 -23.29 -19.13 14.96
CA VAL A 613 -23.09 -20.09 16.06
C VAL A 613 -23.96 -21.35 15.83
N PRO A 614 -25.25 -21.26 15.45
CA PRO A 614 -26.07 -22.44 15.15
C PRO A 614 -25.47 -23.28 14.02
N TRP A 615 -25.21 -24.55 14.34
CA TRP A 615 -24.53 -25.49 13.46
C TRP A 615 -25.34 -25.81 12.18
N ASP A 616 -26.67 -25.77 12.27
CA ASP A 616 -27.61 -26.07 11.21
C ASP A 616 -27.69 -24.95 10.16
N PHE A 617 -27.58 -23.68 10.57
CA PHE A 617 -27.44 -22.57 9.62
C PHE A 617 -26.12 -22.66 8.81
N VAL A 618 -25.03 -23.05 9.49
CA VAL A 618 -23.74 -23.32 8.84
C VAL A 618 -23.88 -24.45 7.83
N ALA A 619 -24.46 -25.58 8.23
CA ALA A 619 -24.68 -26.72 7.34
C ALA A 619 -25.59 -26.37 6.15
N ALA A 620 -26.68 -25.62 6.37
CA ALA A 620 -27.59 -25.18 5.31
C ALA A 620 -26.88 -24.31 4.26
N THR A 621 -26.04 -23.37 4.71
CA THR A 621 -25.26 -22.50 3.81
C THR A 621 -24.23 -23.29 3.01
N MET A 622 -23.56 -24.28 3.63
CA MET A 622 -22.62 -25.16 2.94
C MET A 622 -23.32 -26.07 1.92
N ASN A 623 -24.51 -26.58 2.23
CA ASN A 623 -25.35 -27.36 1.32
C ASN A 623 -25.87 -26.52 0.14
N ALA A 624 -26.09 -25.22 0.33
CA ALA A 624 -26.42 -24.28 -0.74
C ALA A 624 -25.23 -23.98 -1.67
N GLY A 625 -24.02 -24.48 -1.36
CA GLY A 625 -22.84 -24.34 -2.21
C GLY A 625 -21.95 -23.14 -1.89
N TYR A 626 -22.11 -22.50 -0.72
CA TYR A 626 -21.32 -21.34 -0.32
C TYR A 626 -20.35 -21.65 0.82
N HIS A 627 -19.32 -20.81 0.96
CA HIS A 627 -18.42 -20.86 2.11
C HIS A 627 -19.01 -20.09 3.30
N ILE A 628 -18.82 -20.61 4.51
CA ILE A 628 -19.31 -19.99 5.76
C ILE A 628 -18.38 -20.35 6.92
N GLU A 629 -18.23 -19.43 7.88
CA GLU A 629 -17.42 -19.63 9.08
C GLU A 629 -18.31 -19.93 10.30
N LEU A 630 -18.02 -21.03 11.00
CA LEU A 630 -18.61 -21.33 12.31
C LEU A 630 -18.09 -20.32 13.35
N ALA A 631 -18.98 -19.56 13.99
CA ALA A 631 -18.57 -18.59 15.00
C ALA A 631 -18.23 -19.27 16.33
N GLY A 632 -16.92 -19.35 16.64
CA GLY A 632 -16.41 -19.86 17.91
C GLY A 632 -16.81 -19.02 19.13
N GLY A 633 -17.17 -17.74 18.94
CA GLY A 633 -17.52 -16.80 20.01
C GLY A 633 -18.74 -17.21 20.85
N GLY A 634 -19.65 -18.04 20.31
CA GLY A 634 -20.82 -18.55 21.03
C GLY A 634 -20.57 -19.80 21.87
N TYR A 635 -19.35 -20.36 21.86
CA TYR A 635 -19.01 -21.57 22.59
C TYR A 635 -18.13 -21.27 23.81
N TYR A 636 -18.55 -21.74 24.98
CA TYR A 636 -17.86 -21.48 26.26
C TYR A 636 -17.11 -22.69 26.82
N ASN A 637 -17.24 -23.86 26.18
CA ASN A 637 -16.54 -25.08 26.56
C ASN A 637 -16.31 -25.98 25.34
N ALA A 638 -15.32 -26.86 25.47
CA ALA A 638 -14.89 -27.75 24.40
C ALA A 638 -15.96 -28.76 23.96
N GLN A 639 -16.78 -29.26 24.89
CA GLN A 639 -17.80 -30.26 24.58
C GLN A 639 -18.85 -29.70 23.62
N LYS A 640 -19.48 -28.56 23.97
CA LYS A 640 -20.51 -27.93 23.12
C LYS A 640 -19.99 -27.59 21.72
N MET A 641 -18.74 -27.12 21.63
CA MET A 641 -18.10 -26.81 20.34
C MET A 641 -17.83 -28.08 19.51
N SER A 642 -17.33 -29.14 20.15
CA SER A 642 -17.09 -30.44 19.50
C SER A 642 -18.40 -31.05 18.98
N ASP A 643 -19.47 -30.97 19.77
CA ASP A 643 -20.79 -31.47 19.39
C ASP A 643 -21.33 -30.73 18.16
N ALA A 644 -21.17 -29.41 18.12
CA ALA A 644 -21.58 -28.61 16.96
C ALA A 644 -20.77 -28.96 15.71
N ILE A 645 -19.45 -29.04 15.82
CA ILE A 645 -18.57 -29.43 14.70
C ILE A 645 -18.94 -30.82 14.18
N SER A 646 -19.17 -31.80 15.06
CA SER A 646 -19.58 -33.16 14.65
C SER A 646 -20.95 -33.18 13.98
N LYS A 647 -21.89 -32.31 14.38
CA LYS A 647 -23.19 -32.18 13.69
C LYS A 647 -23.02 -31.58 12.29
N ILE A 648 -22.14 -30.58 12.13
CA ILE A 648 -21.82 -30.00 10.81
C ILE A 648 -21.19 -31.07 9.92
N GLU A 649 -20.16 -31.76 10.41
CA GLU A 649 -19.47 -32.86 9.70
C GLU A 649 -20.45 -33.88 9.12
N LYS A 650 -21.48 -34.26 9.89
CA LYS A 650 -22.50 -35.24 9.46
C LYS A 650 -23.53 -34.69 8.47
N ALA A 651 -23.68 -33.36 8.37
CA ALA A 651 -24.74 -32.70 7.62
C ALA A 651 -24.28 -32.00 6.33
N ILE A 652 -22.98 -31.78 6.16
CA ILE A 652 -22.41 -31.10 4.99
C ILE A 652 -22.11 -32.08 3.85
N PRO A 653 -21.98 -31.59 2.59
CA PRO A 653 -21.62 -32.45 1.46
C PRO A 653 -20.25 -33.10 1.65
N PRO A 654 -20.06 -34.37 1.28
CA PRO A 654 -18.76 -35.05 1.37
C PRO A 654 -17.66 -34.27 0.65
N GLY A 655 -16.49 -34.18 1.29
CA GLY A 655 -15.33 -33.44 0.75
C GLY A 655 -15.33 -31.93 1.03
N ARG A 656 -16.35 -31.38 1.70
CA ARG A 656 -16.37 -29.98 2.15
C ARG A 656 -15.65 -29.83 3.49
N GLY A 657 -14.78 -28.82 3.58
CA GLY A 657 -14.10 -28.45 4.82
C GLY A 657 -14.88 -27.45 5.68
N ILE A 658 -14.75 -27.57 7.00
CA ILE A 658 -15.27 -26.65 8.02
C ILE A 658 -14.24 -25.57 8.28
N THR A 659 -14.66 -24.30 8.27
CA THR A 659 -13.85 -23.16 8.70
C THR A 659 -14.42 -22.57 9.98
N VAL A 660 -13.55 -22.27 10.94
CA VAL A 660 -13.96 -21.77 12.27
C VAL A 660 -13.41 -20.37 12.48
N ASN A 661 -14.27 -19.44 12.88
CA ASN A 661 -13.89 -18.07 13.25
C ASN A 661 -13.70 -17.96 14.77
N LEU A 662 -12.49 -17.60 15.21
CA LEU A 662 -12.14 -17.33 16.60
C LEU A 662 -11.88 -15.84 16.83
N ILE A 663 -12.00 -15.39 18.09
CA ILE A 663 -11.90 -13.98 18.48
C ILE A 663 -10.59 -13.78 19.25
N TYR A 664 -9.63 -13.07 18.65
CA TYR A 664 -8.27 -12.95 19.19
C TYR A 664 -8.20 -12.22 20.53
N VAL A 665 -9.02 -11.16 20.71
CA VAL A 665 -9.11 -10.40 21.96
C VAL A 665 -9.68 -11.19 23.16
N ASN A 666 -10.06 -12.46 22.98
CA ASN A 666 -10.45 -13.35 24.06
C ASN A 666 -9.38 -14.44 24.30
N PRO A 667 -8.25 -14.13 24.95
CA PRO A 667 -7.13 -15.07 25.12
C PRO A 667 -7.54 -16.32 25.92
N ARG A 668 -8.52 -16.19 26.82
CA ARG A 668 -9.05 -17.33 27.57
C ARG A 668 -9.77 -18.33 26.67
N ALA A 669 -10.54 -17.86 25.70
CA ALA A 669 -11.19 -18.73 24.73
C ALA A 669 -10.16 -19.37 23.79
N MET A 670 -9.23 -18.57 23.28
CA MET A 670 -8.13 -19.03 22.43
C MET A 670 -7.32 -20.17 23.07
N GLY A 671 -7.03 -20.07 24.38
CA GLY A 671 -6.25 -21.06 25.12
C GLY A 671 -6.84 -22.48 25.16
N TRP A 672 -8.14 -22.65 24.93
CA TRP A 672 -8.75 -23.99 24.78
C TRP A 672 -9.27 -24.27 23.36
N GLN A 673 -9.67 -23.24 22.61
CA GLN A 673 -10.21 -23.40 21.26
C GLN A 673 -9.15 -23.85 20.26
N ILE A 674 -7.94 -23.27 20.30
CA ILE A 674 -6.86 -23.64 19.38
C ILE A 674 -6.43 -25.11 19.59
N PRO A 675 -6.10 -25.57 20.82
CA PRO A 675 -5.78 -26.99 21.05
C PRO A 675 -6.93 -27.94 20.68
N LEU A 676 -8.18 -27.52 20.91
CA LEU A 676 -9.35 -28.32 20.53
C LEU A 676 -9.41 -28.55 19.01
N LEU A 677 -9.25 -27.49 18.21
CA LEU A 677 -9.28 -27.60 16.75
C LEU A 677 -8.13 -28.46 16.23
N GLY A 678 -6.92 -28.31 16.78
CA GLY A 678 -5.77 -29.14 16.43
C GLY A 678 -6.02 -30.62 16.71
N ARG A 679 -6.59 -30.95 17.88
CA ARG A 679 -6.96 -32.33 18.24
C ARG A 679 -8.04 -32.89 17.30
N LEU A 680 -9.15 -32.17 17.10
CA LEU A 680 -10.23 -32.64 16.23
C LEU A 680 -9.75 -32.86 14.79
N ARG A 681 -8.87 -31.99 14.29
CA ARG A 681 -8.26 -32.15 12.97
C ARG A 681 -7.35 -33.38 12.91
N ALA A 682 -6.54 -33.64 13.94
CA ALA A 682 -5.74 -34.85 14.04
C ALA A 682 -6.60 -36.13 14.12
N ASP A 683 -7.79 -36.04 14.73
CA ASP A 683 -8.77 -37.13 14.82
C ASP A 683 -9.55 -37.36 13.49
N GLY A 684 -9.26 -36.58 12.44
CA GLY A 684 -9.84 -36.75 11.10
C GLY A 684 -11.06 -35.89 10.81
N VAL A 685 -11.48 -35.00 11.72
CA VAL A 685 -12.58 -34.06 11.47
C VAL A 685 -12.16 -33.07 10.38
N PRO A 686 -13.01 -32.77 9.37
CA PRO A 686 -12.63 -31.98 8.20
C PRO A 686 -12.52 -30.48 8.47
N ILE A 687 -11.77 -30.06 9.48
CA ILE A 687 -11.49 -28.63 9.79
C ILE A 687 -10.39 -28.14 8.84
N GLU A 688 -10.74 -27.41 7.79
CA GLU A 688 -9.80 -26.97 6.76
C GLU A 688 -9.33 -25.52 6.92
N GLY A 689 -10.07 -24.69 7.65
CA GLY A 689 -9.75 -23.28 7.75
C GLY A 689 -9.92 -22.70 9.16
N LEU A 690 -9.14 -21.67 9.43
CA LEU A 690 -9.22 -20.88 10.65
C LEU A 690 -9.32 -19.40 10.28
N THR A 691 -10.29 -18.69 10.84
CA THR A 691 -10.38 -17.23 10.73
C THR A 691 -10.11 -16.60 12.09
N ILE A 692 -9.20 -15.64 12.14
CA ILE A 692 -8.90 -14.85 13.33
C ILE A 692 -9.54 -13.47 13.15
N GLY A 693 -10.59 -13.22 13.94
CA GLY A 693 -11.28 -11.94 14.01
C GLY A 693 -10.84 -11.10 15.20
N ALA A 694 -11.21 -9.81 15.17
CA ALA A 694 -10.93 -8.83 16.23
C ALA A 694 -9.45 -8.76 16.62
N GLY A 695 -8.57 -8.66 15.61
CA GLY A 695 -7.13 -8.54 15.79
C GLY A 695 -6.35 -9.39 14.79
N VAL A 696 -5.08 -9.03 14.58
CA VAL A 696 -4.12 -9.83 13.80
C VAL A 696 -3.00 -10.26 14.76
N PRO A 697 -2.67 -11.56 14.84
CA PRO A 697 -1.61 -12.05 15.72
C PRO A 697 -0.21 -11.58 15.27
N SER A 698 0.79 -11.79 16.13
CA SER A 698 2.19 -11.64 15.74
C SER A 698 2.57 -12.69 14.69
N ILE A 699 3.71 -12.49 14.02
CA ILE A 699 4.20 -13.43 12.99
C ILE A 699 4.45 -14.81 13.61
N GLU A 700 5.02 -14.84 14.82
CA GLU A 700 5.36 -16.07 15.52
C GLU A 700 4.10 -16.89 15.85
N VAL A 701 3.07 -16.24 16.37
CA VAL A 701 1.78 -16.89 16.70
C VAL A 701 1.06 -17.35 15.43
N ALA A 702 1.08 -16.54 14.37
CA ALA A 702 0.50 -16.94 13.09
C ALA A 702 1.22 -18.16 12.49
N ASN A 703 2.55 -18.18 12.55
CA ASN A 703 3.37 -19.30 12.08
C ASN A 703 3.06 -20.59 12.87
N GLU A 704 2.89 -20.49 14.18
CA GLU A 704 2.48 -21.63 15.02
C GLU A 704 1.16 -22.22 14.50
N TYR A 705 0.14 -21.38 14.26
CA TYR A 705 -1.16 -21.85 13.76
C TYR A 705 -1.06 -22.48 12.37
N ILE A 706 -0.30 -21.87 11.47
CA ILE A 706 -0.09 -22.36 10.09
C ILE A 706 0.61 -23.72 10.09
N GLN A 707 1.64 -23.90 10.92
CA GLN A 707 2.50 -25.09 10.89
C GLN A 707 1.93 -26.27 11.70
N THR A 708 1.18 -26.01 12.77
CA THR A 708 0.79 -27.06 13.72
C THR A 708 -0.63 -27.59 13.53
N LEU A 709 -1.56 -26.77 13.04
CA LEU A 709 -2.99 -27.15 13.01
C LEU A 709 -3.37 -28.05 11.83
N GLY A 710 -2.55 -28.16 10.79
CA GLY A 710 -2.86 -28.97 9.61
C GLY A 710 -4.04 -28.44 8.77
N ILE A 711 -4.30 -27.13 8.86
CA ILE A 711 -5.30 -26.38 8.07
C ILE A 711 -4.77 -26.07 6.65
N ARG A 712 -5.68 -25.78 5.71
CA ARG A 712 -5.37 -25.46 4.30
C ARG A 712 -5.30 -23.97 4.02
N HIS A 713 -6.00 -23.15 4.81
CA HIS A 713 -5.98 -21.71 4.70
C HIS A 713 -6.22 -21.07 6.07
N ILE A 714 -5.71 -19.85 6.24
CA ILE A 714 -5.99 -19.02 7.40
C ILE A 714 -6.52 -17.66 6.93
N SER A 715 -7.47 -17.11 7.66
CA SER A 715 -8.03 -15.79 7.35
C SER A 715 -7.77 -14.81 8.48
N PHE A 716 -7.51 -13.55 8.14
CA PHE A 716 -7.38 -12.46 9.10
C PHE A 716 -8.35 -11.33 8.74
N LYS A 717 -8.96 -10.72 9.76
CA LYS A 717 -9.83 -9.53 9.62
C LYS A 717 -9.08 -8.27 10.11
N PRO A 718 -8.17 -7.68 9.31
CA PRO A 718 -7.48 -6.45 9.70
C PRO A 718 -8.44 -5.26 9.71
N GLY A 719 -8.36 -4.43 10.75
CA GLY A 719 -9.21 -3.24 10.93
C GLY A 719 -8.53 -1.91 10.67
N SER A 720 -7.26 -1.90 10.24
CA SER A 720 -6.45 -0.69 9.98
C SER A 720 -5.36 -0.97 8.93
N VAL A 721 -4.72 0.10 8.42
CA VAL A 721 -3.56 0.00 7.50
C VAL A 721 -2.41 -0.79 8.12
N ASP A 722 -2.11 -0.56 9.41
CA ASP A 722 -1.06 -1.28 10.12
C ASP A 722 -1.38 -2.78 10.27
N ALA A 723 -2.65 -3.11 10.52
CA ALA A 723 -3.10 -4.49 10.57
C ALA A 723 -3.02 -5.17 9.18
N ILE A 724 -3.33 -4.46 8.10
CA ILE A 724 -3.10 -4.96 6.72
C ILE A 724 -1.61 -5.23 6.51
N GLN A 725 -0.73 -4.33 6.95
CA GLN A 725 0.71 -4.53 6.84
C GLN A 725 1.18 -5.75 7.63
N GLN A 726 0.61 -5.99 8.82
CA GLN A 726 0.90 -7.19 9.60
C GLN A 726 0.50 -8.47 8.85
N VAL A 727 -0.65 -8.49 8.17
CA VAL A 727 -1.07 -9.62 7.33
C VAL A 727 -0.09 -9.82 6.16
N ILE A 728 0.39 -8.75 5.52
CA ILE A 728 1.42 -8.82 4.47
C ILE A 728 2.72 -9.43 5.02
N ASN A 729 3.14 -9.05 6.23
CA ASN A 729 4.35 -9.60 6.85
C ASN A 729 4.21 -11.10 7.13
N ILE A 730 3.05 -11.55 7.63
CA ILE A 730 2.74 -12.97 7.82
C ILE A 730 2.75 -13.71 6.48
N ALA A 731 2.19 -13.12 5.42
CA ALA A 731 2.17 -13.70 4.08
C ALA A 731 3.58 -13.88 3.50
N LYS A 732 4.45 -12.88 3.67
CA LYS A 732 5.86 -12.96 3.26
C LYS A 732 6.64 -14.02 4.03
N ALA A 733 6.32 -14.23 5.30
CA ALA A 733 6.92 -15.29 6.11
C ALA A 733 6.45 -16.70 5.72
N ASN A 734 5.31 -16.83 5.03
CA ASN A 734 4.71 -18.10 4.63
C ASN A 734 4.30 -18.09 3.13
N PRO A 735 5.24 -17.90 2.19
CA PRO A 735 4.93 -17.52 0.80
C PRO A 735 4.13 -18.57 0.00
N THR A 736 4.08 -19.82 0.46
CA THR A 736 3.33 -20.91 -0.19
C THR A 736 1.99 -21.21 0.49
N PHE A 737 1.72 -20.65 1.67
CA PHE A 737 0.51 -20.93 2.44
C PHE A 737 -0.59 -19.92 2.12
N PRO A 738 -1.82 -20.35 1.74
CA PRO A 738 -2.92 -19.44 1.43
C PRO A 738 -3.40 -18.63 2.63
N ILE A 739 -3.45 -17.30 2.46
CA ILE A 739 -3.96 -16.37 3.47
C ILE A 739 -5.13 -15.57 2.90
N ILE A 740 -6.29 -15.62 3.55
CA ILE A 740 -7.45 -14.81 3.16
C ILE A 740 -7.46 -13.52 3.98
N LEU A 741 -7.20 -12.39 3.33
CA LEU A 741 -7.32 -11.06 3.93
C LEU A 741 -8.78 -10.60 3.78
N GLN A 742 -9.51 -10.66 4.88
CA GLN A 742 -10.91 -10.26 4.97
C GLN A 742 -11.01 -8.79 5.38
N TRP A 743 -11.01 -7.89 4.40
CA TRP A 743 -11.08 -6.45 4.65
C TRP A 743 -12.51 -6.01 4.99
N THR A 744 -12.66 -5.35 6.15
CA THR A 744 -13.91 -4.71 6.58
C THR A 744 -13.64 -3.32 7.09
N GLY A 745 -14.30 -2.31 6.51
CA GLY A 745 -14.29 -0.94 7.00
C GLY A 745 -15.20 -0.73 8.21
N GLY A 746 -15.25 0.50 8.72
CA GLY A 746 -16.05 0.86 9.89
C GLY A 746 -17.56 0.80 9.66
N ARG A 747 -18.03 0.83 8.41
CA ARG A 747 -19.44 0.73 8.03
C ARG A 747 -20.07 -0.67 8.22
N GLY A 748 -19.30 -1.66 8.67
CA GLY A 748 -19.79 -3.03 8.89
C GLY A 748 -20.68 -3.15 10.13
N GLY A 749 -21.55 -4.16 10.12
CA GLY A 749 -22.39 -4.50 11.27
C GLY A 749 -21.63 -5.22 12.38
N GLY A 750 -22.10 -5.09 13.63
CA GLY A 750 -21.42 -5.66 14.79
C GLY A 750 -20.21 -4.85 15.23
N HIS A 751 -19.17 -5.51 15.75
CA HIS A 751 -17.92 -4.80 16.10
C HIS A 751 -17.29 -4.25 14.83
N HIS A 752 -16.95 -2.97 14.82
CA HIS A 752 -16.41 -2.29 13.65
C HIS A 752 -15.18 -1.44 13.98
N SER A 753 -14.44 -1.04 12.96
CA SER A 753 -13.32 -0.10 13.08
C SER A 753 -13.81 1.35 12.93
N PHE A 754 -12.88 2.31 13.05
CA PHE A 754 -13.12 3.72 12.76
C PHE A 754 -12.72 4.10 11.32
N GLU A 755 -12.30 3.13 10.51
CA GLU A 755 -11.72 3.37 9.20
C GLU A 755 -12.79 3.55 8.13
N ASP A 756 -12.49 4.40 7.15
CA ASP A 756 -13.15 4.36 5.85
C ASP A 756 -12.94 2.99 5.18
N PHE A 757 -13.87 2.57 4.32
CA PHE A 757 -13.74 1.31 3.60
C PHE A 757 -12.69 1.39 2.48
N HIS A 758 -12.64 2.49 1.72
CA HIS A 758 -11.87 2.56 0.48
C HIS A 758 -10.42 2.98 0.72
N GLN A 759 -10.18 4.00 1.53
CA GLN A 759 -8.87 4.64 1.71
C GLN A 759 -7.77 3.66 2.11
N PRO A 760 -7.96 2.73 3.08
CA PRO A 760 -6.90 1.82 3.47
C PRO A 760 -6.52 0.85 2.36
N ILE A 761 -7.49 0.42 1.54
CA ILE A 761 -7.22 -0.48 0.41
C ILE A 761 -6.55 0.27 -0.72
N LEU A 762 -6.96 1.49 -1.08
CA LEU A 762 -6.29 2.29 -2.10
C LEU A 762 -4.78 2.45 -1.81
N LEU A 763 -4.41 2.59 -0.54
CA LEU A 763 -3.01 2.70 -0.10
C LEU A 763 -2.25 1.37 -0.13
N MET A 764 -2.92 0.26 0.15
CA MET A 764 -2.27 -1.02 0.42
C MET A 764 -2.43 -2.04 -0.71
N TYR A 765 -3.30 -1.81 -1.69
CA TYR A 765 -3.66 -2.78 -2.73
C TYR A 765 -2.44 -3.30 -3.50
N SER A 766 -1.56 -2.42 -3.97
CA SER A 766 -0.30 -2.80 -4.65
C SER A 766 0.57 -3.72 -3.78
N ARG A 767 0.73 -3.40 -2.49
CA ARG A 767 1.53 -4.20 -1.54
C ARG A 767 0.89 -5.55 -1.24
N ILE A 768 -0.45 -5.60 -1.17
CA ILE A 768 -1.21 -6.85 -1.03
C ILE A 768 -0.98 -7.73 -2.27
N ARG A 769 -1.12 -7.19 -3.48
CA ARG A 769 -1.02 -7.95 -4.73
C ARG A 769 0.39 -8.50 -5.02
N LYS A 770 1.43 -7.91 -4.43
CA LYS A 770 2.81 -8.46 -4.45
C LYS A 770 2.95 -9.76 -3.66
N CYS A 771 2.01 -10.09 -2.79
CA CYS A 771 1.99 -11.38 -2.08
C CYS A 771 1.06 -12.35 -2.83
N SER A 772 1.65 -13.22 -3.65
CA SER A 772 0.92 -14.18 -4.50
C SER A 772 0.10 -15.21 -3.71
N ASN A 773 0.29 -15.34 -2.39
CA ASN A 773 -0.49 -16.19 -1.50
C ASN A 773 -1.66 -15.49 -0.78
N ILE A 774 -1.82 -14.16 -0.90
CA ILE A 774 -2.96 -13.45 -0.31
C ILE A 774 -4.19 -13.51 -1.23
N VAL A 775 -5.32 -13.97 -0.70
CA VAL A 775 -6.66 -13.85 -1.28
C VAL A 775 -7.37 -12.66 -0.63
N LEU A 776 -7.67 -11.62 -1.41
CA LEU A 776 -8.25 -10.37 -0.92
C LEU A 776 -9.79 -10.41 -1.03
N VAL A 777 -10.49 -10.34 0.11
CA VAL A 777 -11.95 -10.41 0.19
C VAL A 777 -12.53 -9.11 0.74
N ALA A 778 -13.49 -8.52 0.03
CA ALA A 778 -14.20 -7.31 0.45
C ALA A 778 -15.38 -7.66 1.35
N GLY A 779 -15.54 -6.96 2.47
CA GLY A 779 -16.71 -7.03 3.36
C GLY A 779 -17.30 -5.67 3.69
N SER A 780 -18.20 -5.62 4.69
CA SER A 780 -18.87 -4.42 5.22
C SER A 780 -19.76 -3.66 4.21
N GLY A 781 -21.08 -3.75 4.38
CA GLY A 781 -22.07 -2.97 3.62
C GLY A 781 -22.54 -3.57 2.30
N PHE A 782 -22.28 -4.86 2.05
CA PHE A 782 -22.68 -5.56 0.82
C PHE A 782 -23.97 -6.36 1.00
N GLY A 783 -24.84 -6.33 -0.02
CA GLY A 783 -26.16 -6.97 0.03
C GLY A 783 -26.67 -7.60 -1.26
N GLY A 784 -26.18 -7.20 -2.42
CA GLY A 784 -26.63 -7.68 -3.74
C GLY A 784 -25.50 -7.86 -4.75
N SER A 785 -25.86 -8.05 -6.02
CA SER A 785 -24.90 -8.14 -7.12
C SER A 785 -24.47 -6.77 -7.63
N GLU A 786 -25.38 -5.80 -7.70
CA GLU A 786 -25.12 -4.47 -8.27
C GLU A 786 -24.10 -3.66 -7.45
N ASP A 787 -24.17 -3.75 -6.12
CA ASP A 787 -23.26 -3.10 -5.18
C ASP A 787 -21.90 -3.83 -5.04
N THR A 788 -21.84 -5.13 -5.31
CA THR A 788 -20.60 -5.94 -5.17
C THR A 788 -19.82 -6.10 -6.47
N TYR A 789 -20.48 -6.09 -7.62
CA TYR A 789 -19.85 -6.29 -8.94
C TYR A 789 -18.74 -5.29 -9.27
N PRO A 790 -18.84 -3.98 -8.92
CA PRO A 790 -17.74 -3.04 -9.09
C PRO A 790 -16.47 -3.43 -8.33
N TYR A 791 -16.61 -4.15 -7.21
CA TYR A 791 -15.47 -4.63 -6.42
C TYR A 791 -14.84 -5.87 -7.03
N LEU A 792 -15.63 -6.80 -7.54
CA LEU A 792 -15.10 -7.95 -8.28
C LEU A 792 -14.38 -7.50 -9.55
N THR A 793 -14.97 -6.62 -10.34
CA THR A 793 -14.36 -6.11 -11.59
C THR A 793 -13.24 -5.10 -11.37
N GLY A 794 -13.17 -4.50 -10.18
CA GLY A 794 -12.18 -3.48 -9.83
C GLY A 794 -12.55 -2.05 -10.24
N SER A 795 -13.65 -1.83 -10.96
CA SER A 795 -14.04 -0.49 -11.44
C SER A 795 -14.32 0.51 -10.31
N TRP A 796 -14.57 0.04 -9.08
CA TRP A 796 -14.81 0.88 -7.91
C TRP A 796 -13.70 1.91 -7.62
N SER A 797 -12.45 1.62 -7.97
CA SER A 797 -11.28 2.47 -7.68
C SER A 797 -11.14 3.64 -8.65
N THR A 798 -11.73 3.53 -9.85
CA THR A 798 -11.61 4.54 -10.93
C THR A 798 -12.17 5.89 -10.53
N LYS A 799 -13.27 5.92 -9.75
CA LYS A 799 -13.85 7.17 -9.20
C LYS A 799 -12.91 7.93 -8.26
N PHE A 800 -11.86 7.27 -7.77
CA PHE A 800 -10.84 7.86 -6.90
C PHE A 800 -9.55 8.23 -7.66
N GLY A 801 -9.52 8.11 -8.99
CA GLY A 801 -8.34 8.38 -9.80
C GLY A 801 -7.26 7.29 -9.72
N TYR A 802 -7.68 6.04 -9.46
CA TYR A 802 -6.79 4.87 -9.44
C TYR A 802 -7.16 3.90 -10.56
N PRO A 803 -6.22 3.06 -11.04
CA PRO A 803 -6.54 2.01 -11.98
C PRO A 803 -7.48 0.97 -11.34
N PRO A 804 -8.20 0.16 -12.14
CA PRO A 804 -9.14 -0.80 -11.59
C PRO A 804 -8.47 -1.80 -10.62
N MET A 805 -9.11 -2.04 -9.46
CA MET A 805 -8.58 -2.88 -8.37
C MET A 805 -9.51 -4.06 -8.02
N PRO A 806 -9.52 -5.15 -8.80
CA PRO A 806 -10.37 -6.32 -8.55
C PRO A 806 -10.20 -6.92 -7.15
N PHE A 807 -11.28 -7.31 -6.49
CA PHE A 807 -11.25 -8.18 -5.31
C PHE A 807 -11.40 -9.65 -5.72
N ASP A 808 -10.81 -10.55 -4.94
CA ASP A 808 -10.90 -11.99 -5.21
C ASP A 808 -12.24 -12.58 -4.78
N GLY A 809 -12.98 -11.90 -3.90
CA GLY A 809 -14.34 -12.27 -3.53
C GLY A 809 -14.98 -11.31 -2.53
N CYS A 810 -16.22 -11.62 -2.13
CA CYS A 810 -17.01 -10.80 -1.22
C CYS A 810 -17.54 -11.61 -0.03
N MET A 811 -17.62 -10.98 1.13
CA MET A 811 -18.21 -11.57 2.34
C MET A 811 -19.47 -10.82 2.78
N PHE A 812 -20.42 -11.57 3.33
CA PHE A 812 -21.73 -11.07 3.73
C PHE A 812 -21.97 -11.36 5.22
N GLY A 813 -22.25 -10.29 5.96
CA GLY A 813 -22.59 -10.33 7.39
C GLY A 813 -24.08 -10.08 7.61
N SER A 814 -24.44 -8.83 7.92
CA SER A 814 -25.81 -8.39 8.22
C SER A 814 -26.85 -8.86 7.21
N ARG A 815 -26.49 -8.94 5.92
CA ARG A 815 -27.34 -9.45 4.83
C ARG A 815 -27.93 -10.85 5.10
N MET A 816 -27.20 -11.69 5.81
CA MET A 816 -27.55 -13.09 6.08
C MET A 816 -28.43 -13.27 7.32
N MET A 817 -28.61 -12.23 8.15
CA MET A 817 -29.35 -12.32 9.41
C MET A 817 -30.86 -12.50 9.20
N THR A 818 -31.38 -12.15 8.02
CA THR A 818 -32.79 -12.34 7.65
C THR A 818 -33.03 -13.62 6.83
N ALA A 819 -32.00 -14.44 6.61
CA ALA A 819 -32.15 -15.73 5.94
C ALA A 819 -33.17 -16.62 6.66
N LYS A 820 -33.86 -17.48 5.92
CA LYS A 820 -34.91 -18.35 6.48
C LYS A 820 -34.35 -19.25 7.57
N GLU A 821 -33.17 -19.81 7.33
CA GLU A 821 -32.47 -20.78 8.14
C GLU A 821 -31.72 -20.16 9.34
N ALA A 822 -31.52 -18.84 9.36
CA ALA A 822 -30.92 -18.15 10.49
C ALA A 822 -31.85 -18.16 11.71
N HIS A 823 -31.30 -18.37 12.91
CA HIS A 823 -32.06 -18.46 14.17
C HIS A 823 -32.53 -17.10 14.71
N THR A 824 -32.21 -15.99 14.03
CA THR A 824 -32.76 -14.67 14.36
C THR A 824 -34.28 -14.74 14.45
N SER A 825 -34.84 -14.31 15.58
CA SER A 825 -36.28 -14.40 15.85
C SER A 825 -37.07 -13.61 14.81
N LYS A 826 -38.32 -14.03 14.51
CA LYS A 826 -39.15 -13.40 13.46
C LYS A 826 -39.33 -11.89 13.66
N GLN A 827 -39.55 -11.44 14.89
CA GLN A 827 -39.66 -10.01 15.19
C GLN A 827 -38.34 -9.26 14.96
N ALA A 828 -37.19 -9.86 15.29
CA ALA A 828 -35.87 -9.29 15.01
C ALA A 828 -35.59 -9.23 13.50
N LYS A 829 -35.96 -10.27 12.73
CA LYS A 829 -35.88 -10.23 11.26
C LYS A 829 -36.72 -9.08 10.69
N GLN A 830 -37.94 -8.88 11.20
CA GLN A 830 -38.79 -7.76 10.78
C GLN A 830 -38.14 -6.42 11.12
N ALA A 831 -37.60 -6.24 12.33
CA ALA A 831 -36.90 -5.02 12.71
C ALA A 831 -35.68 -4.71 11.82
N ILE A 832 -34.93 -5.73 11.39
CA ILE A 832 -33.83 -5.59 10.43
C ILE A 832 -34.34 -5.13 9.06
N VAL A 833 -35.46 -5.70 8.59
CA VAL A 833 -36.10 -5.33 7.31
C VAL A 833 -36.67 -3.91 7.35
N ASP A 834 -37.22 -3.50 8.49
CA ASP A 834 -37.81 -2.17 8.67
C ASP A 834 -36.74 -1.05 8.76
N ALA A 835 -35.48 -1.41 9.01
CA ALA A 835 -34.38 -0.47 9.05
C ALA A 835 -33.99 -0.01 7.63
N PRO A 836 -34.11 1.28 7.27
CA PRO A 836 -33.89 1.74 5.91
C PRO A 836 -32.45 1.58 5.40
N GLY A 837 -31.46 1.54 6.29
CA GLY A 837 -30.05 1.67 5.93
C GLY A 837 -29.66 3.10 5.54
N VAL A 838 -28.41 3.28 5.15
CA VAL A 838 -27.85 4.54 4.61
C VAL A 838 -26.74 4.26 3.62
N ASP A 839 -26.43 5.26 2.81
CA ASP A 839 -25.27 5.28 1.93
C ASP A 839 -23.95 5.46 2.73
N ASP A 840 -22.85 5.14 2.05
CA ASP A 840 -21.49 5.11 2.61
C ASP A 840 -21.00 6.48 3.13
N ASP A 841 -21.43 7.59 2.53
CA ASP A 841 -21.04 8.93 3.00
C ASP A 841 -21.71 9.33 4.33
N GLN A 842 -22.72 8.58 4.78
CA GLN A 842 -23.54 8.93 5.95
C GLN A 842 -23.34 8.01 7.15
N TRP A 843 -22.65 6.86 7.00
CA TRP A 843 -22.58 5.84 8.06
C TRP A 843 -21.97 6.39 9.36
N GLU A 844 -21.00 7.30 9.31
CA GLU A 844 -20.37 7.86 10.53
C GLU A 844 -21.32 8.67 11.42
N ASN A 845 -22.52 9.01 10.94
CA ASN A 845 -23.53 9.65 11.80
C ASN A 845 -24.01 8.71 12.93
N THR A 846 -23.81 7.39 12.81
CA THR A 846 -24.17 6.38 13.82
C THR A 846 -23.46 6.59 15.16
N TYR A 847 -22.27 7.21 15.18
CA TYR A 847 -21.58 7.59 16.42
C TYR A 847 -22.37 8.61 17.26
N LYS A 848 -23.19 9.43 16.61
CA LYS A 848 -23.91 10.55 17.24
C LYS A 848 -25.39 10.27 17.42
N ARG A 849 -26.04 9.67 16.44
CA ARG A 849 -27.50 9.50 16.41
C ARG A 849 -27.93 8.26 15.60
N PRO A 850 -29.15 7.75 15.81
CA PRO A 850 -29.73 6.74 14.93
C PRO A 850 -29.70 7.21 13.48
N THR A 851 -29.12 6.38 12.63
CA THR A 851 -28.89 6.66 11.21
C THR A 851 -29.22 5.39 10.43
N GLY A 852 -30.21 5.44 9.53
CA GLY A 852 -30.68 4.26 8.81
C GLY A 852 -31.28 3.16 9.70
N GLY A 853 -31.68 3.50 10.93
CA GLY A 853 -32.13 2.53 11.93
C GLY A 853 -31.01 1.92 12.78
N VAL A 854 -29.75 2.32 12.59
CA VAL A 854 -28.57 1.79 13.31
C VAL A 854 -27.91 2.89 14.16
N ILE A 855 -27.29 2.50 15.27
CA ILE A 855 -26.49 3.39 16.13
C ILE A 855 -25.25 2.66 16.66
N THR A 856 -24.16 3.40 16.86
CA THR A 856 -22.94 2.86 17.49
C THR A 856 -23.03 2.97 19.01
N VAL A 857 -22.76 1.86 19.70
CA VAL A 857 -22.58 1.81 21.17
C VAL A 857 -21.22 1.18 21.52
N LEU A 858 -20.76 1.34 22.76
CA LEU A 858 -19.49 0.76 23.20
C LEU A 858 -19.71 -0.58 23.91
N SER A 859 -18.92 -1.58 23.51
CA SER A 859 -18.82 -2.88 24.18
C SER A 859 -18.32 -2.75 25.62
N GLU A 860 -18.29 -3.88 26.35
CA GLU A 860 -17.65 -3.96 27.67
C GLU A 860 -16.13 -3.70 27.63
N MET A 861 -15.52 -3.80 26.43
CA MET A 861 -14.10 -3.57 26.19
C MET A 861 -13.80 -2.17 25.63
N GLY A 862 -14.84 -1.32 25.46
CA GLY A 862 -14.68 0.02 24.87
C GLY A 862 -14.53 0.03 23.35
N GLU A 863 -14.74 -1.11 22.67
CA GLU A 863 -14.79 -1.21 21.21
C GLU A 863 -16.19 -0.87 20.67
N PRO A 864 -16.30 -0.15 19.55
CA PRO A 864 -17.57 0.26 18.99
C PRO A 864 -18.32 -0.92 18.33
N ILE A 865 -19.65 -0.89 18.46
CA ILE A 865 -20.56 -1.91 17.92
C ILE A 865 -21.73 -1.21 17.24
N HIS A 866 -21.98 -1.53 15.96
CA HIS A 866 -23.21 -1.17 15.28
C HIS A 866 -24.35 -2.11 15.66
N LYS A 867 -25.44 -1.51 16.13
CA LYS A 867 -26.67 -2.20 16.53
C LYS A 867 -27.88 -1.45 15.99
N LEU A 868 -28.97 -2.18 15.75
CA LEU A 868 -30.27 -1.56 15.54
C LEU A 868 -30.61 -0.64 16.71
N ALA A 869 -31.13 0.55 16.40
CA ALA A 869 -31.50 1.59 17.33
C ALA A 869 -32.84 1.29 18.05
N THR A 870 -32.93 0.11 18.67
CA THR A 870 -34.06 -0.29 19.52
C THR A 870 -34.10 0.57 20.78
N ARG A 871 -35.23 0.59 21.51
CA ARG A 871 -35.34 1.34 22.79
C ARG A 871 -34.25 0.91 23.78
N GLY A 872 -33.96 -0.39 23.85
CA GLY A 872 -32.90 -0.92 24.70
C GLY A 872 -31.49 -0.45 24.30
N VAL A 873 -31.19 -0.41 23.01
CA VAL A 873 -29.89 0.08 22.51
C VAL A 873 -29.76 1.60 22.67
N LEU A 874 -30.84 2.36 22.50
CA LEU A 874 -30.84 3.80 22.78
C LEU A 874 -30.59 4.08 24.26
N PHE A 875 -31.16 3.27 25.16
CA PHE A 875 -30.85 3.36 26.58
C PHE A 875 -29.40 2.96 26.89
N TRP A 876 -28.86 1.95 26.20
CA TRP A 876 -27.44 1.63 26.26
C TRP A 876 -26.59 2.84 25.87
N LYS A 877 -26.87 3.48 24.73
CA LYS A 877 -26.15 4.68 24.27
C LYS A 877 -26.21 5.79 25.31
N GLU A 878 -27.37 6.01 25.90
CA GLU A 878 -27.53 7.00 26.98
C GLU A 878 -26.61 6.71 28.18
N LEU A 879 -26.52 5.45 28.59
CA LEU A 879 -25.63 5.06 29.70
C LEU A 879 -24.15 5.16 29.31
N ASP A 880 -23.77 4.84 28.07
CA ASP A 880 -22.41 5.07 27.59
C ASP A 880 -22.03 6.56 27.70
N ASP A 881 -22.92 7.46 27.26
CA ASP A 881 -22.66 8.89 27.23
C ASP A 881 -22.64 9.52 28.63
N LYS A 882 -23.52 9.08 29.53
CA LYS A 882 -23.76 9.74 30.83
C LYS A 882 -23.12 9.05 32.03
N ILE A 883 -22.87 7.73 31.95
CA ILE A 883 -22.40 6.92 33.07
C ILE A 883 -21.06 6.26 32.75
N PHE A 884 -20.96 5.48 31.68
CA PHE A 884 -19.75 4.70 31.39
C PHE A 884 -18.60 5.56 30.86
N SER A 885 -18.88 6.76 30.34
CA SER A 885 -17.88 7.78 30.01
C SER A 885 -17.19 8.39 31.24
N LEU A 886 -17.80 8.28 32.44
CA LEU A 886 -17.24 8.82 33.68
C LEU A 886 -16.11 7.94 34.24
N ASP A 887 -15.19 8.57 34.98
CA ASP A 887 -14.19 7.89 35.80
C ASP A 887 -14.85 6.83 36.69
N ARG A 888 -14.26 5.63 36.80
CA ARG A 888 -14.83 4.50 37.57
C ARG A 888 -15.24 4.89 39.00
N SER A 889 -14.45 5.74 39.66
CA SER A 889 -14.71 6.22 41.02
C SER A 889 -15.97 7.08 41.16
N LYS A 890 -16.44 7.72 40.08
CA LYS A 890 -17.62 8.60 40.08
C LYS A 890 -18.91 7.87 39.68
N ARG A 891 -18.80 6.69 39.04
CA ARG A 891 -19.93 5.97 38.45
C ARG A 891 -20.99 5.59 39.49
N VAL A 892 -20.60 4.98 40.61
CA VAL A 892 -21.55 4.52 41.64
C VAL A 892 -22.35 5.68 42.24
N ALA A 893 -21.70 6.83 42.47
CA ALA A 893 -22.40 8.01 42.98
C ALA A 893 -23.45 8.53 41.98
N GLU A 894 -23.11 8.58 40.69
CA GLU A 894 -24.05 9.03 39.64
C GLU A 894 -25.17 8.00 39.41
N LEU A 895 -24.87 6.70 39.48
CA LEU A 895 -25.87 5.63 39.44
C LEU A 895 -26.90 5.80 40.56
N LYS A 896 -26.45 6.03 41.80
CA LYS A 896 -27.33 6.25 42.96
C LYS A 896 -28.20 7.50 42.79
N LYS A 897 -27.63 8.60 42.26
CA LYS A 897 -28.37 9.84 42.00
C LYS A 897 -29.51 9.65 40.98
N ARG A 898 -29.34 8.74 40.03
CA ARG A 898 -30.33 8.45 38.96
C ARG A 898 -31.03 7.11 39.14
N ARG A 899 -31.00 6.53 40.34
CA ARG A 899 -31.48 5.17 40.64
C ARG A 899 -32.86 4.91 40.03
N ASP A 900 -33.85 5.70 40.40
CA ASP A 900 -35.24 5.45 40.00
C ASP A 900 -35.44 5.58 38.48
N TYR A 901 -34.73 6.52 37.85
CA TYR A 901 -34.72 6.68 36.39
C TYR A 901 -34.12 5.46 35.70
N ILE A 902 -32.96 4.98 36.17
CA ILE A 902 -32.27 3.83 35.59
C ILE A 902 -33.12 2.57 35.75
N ILE A 903 -33.67 2.32 36.93
CA ILE A 903 -34.54 1.16 37.21
C ILE A 903 -35.78 1.20 36.30
N LYS A 904 -36.42 2.38 36.16
CA LYS A 904 -37.54 2.55 35.24
C LYS A 904 -37.15 2.18 33.80
N LYS A 905 -36.05 2.71 33.29
CA LYS A 905 -35.57 2.44 31.93
C LYS A 905 -35.17 0.98 31.72
N LEU A 906 -34.54 0.32 32.71
CA LEU A 906 -34.27 -1.11 32.66
C LEU A 906 -35.56 -1.93 32.50
N ASN A 907 -36.57 -1.60 33.30
CA ASN A 907 -37.86 -2.29 33.29
C ASN A 907 -38.70 -2.00 32.02
N ASP A 908 -38.65 -0.78 31.49
CA ASP A 908 -39.48 -0.37 30.34
C ASP A 908 -38.83 -0.73 29.00
N ASP A 909 -37.50 -0.57 28.90
CA ASP A 909 -36.82 -0.49 27.60
C ASP A 909 -35.71 -1.52 27.40
N PHE A 910 -35.16 -2.15 28.45
CA PHE A 910 -33.97 -2.98 28.29
C PHE A 910 -34.27 -4.48 28.37
N GLN A 911 -33.41 -5.29 27.73
CA GLN A 911 -33.51 -6.76 27.72
C GLN A 911 -33.17 -7.41 29.06
N LYS A 912 -32.46 -6.68 29.94
CA LYS A 912 -32.20 -7.08 31.32
C LYS A 912 -32.94 -6.14 32.25
N VAL A 913 -34.06 -6.60 32.78
CA VAL A 913 -34.90 -5.84 33.71
C VAL A 913 -34.21 -5.72 35.08
N TRP A 914 -34.68 -4.78 35.89
CA TRP A 914 -34.29 -4.72 37.28
C TRP A 914 -34.79 -5.96 38.02
N PHE A 915 -33.91 -6.61 38.79
CA PHE A 915 -34.27 -7.82 39.50
C PHE A 915 -35.29 -7.52 40.59
N GLY A 916 -35.01 -6.55 41.45
CA GLY A 916 -35.76 -6.36 42.70
C GLY A 916 -37.20 -5.90 42.51
N ARG A 917 -38.15 -6.73 42.95
CA ARG A 917 -39.59 -6.43 42.85
C ARG A 917 -40.36 -7.06 44.00
N ASN A 918 -41.01 -6.25 44.82
CA ASN A 918 -41.85 -6.76 45.90
C ASN A 918 -43.17 -7.35 45.37
N SER A 919 -43.93 -7.97 46.25
CA SER A 919 -45.24 -8.57 45.98
C SER A 919 -46.32 -7.57 45.51
N ALA A 920 -46.15 -6.27 45.79
CA ALA A 920 -47.00 -5.20 45.24
C ALA A 920 -46.63 -4.84 43.78
N GLY A 921 -45.54 -5.41 43.24
CA GLY A 921 -45.04 -5.12 41.90
C GLY A 921 -44.13 -3.89 41.83
N GLU A 922 -43.77 -3.31 42.97
CA GLU A 922 -42.95 -2.10 43.05
C GLU A 922 -41.45 -2.45 42.94
N PRO A 923 -40.65 -1.63 42.22
CA PRO A 923 -39.21 -1.83 42.16
C PRO A 923 -38.54 -1.51 43.50
N VAL A 924 -37.90 -2.51 44.11
CA VAL A 924 -37.17 -2.40 45.39
C VAL A 924 -35.73 -2.90 45.26
N ASP A 925 -34.85 -2.60 46.20
CA ASP A 925 -33.50 -3.19 46.21
C ASP A 925 -33.55 -4.66 46.66
N LEU A 926 -32.47 -5.42 46.42
CA LEU A 926 -32.44 -6.85 46.73
C LEU A 926 -32.62 -7.07 48.25
N GLU A 927 -31.99 -6.25 49.08
CA GLU A 927 -32.11 -6.24 50.54
C GLU A 927 -33.54 -5.97 51.06
N ASP A 928 -34.40 -5.39 50.22
CA ASP A 928 -35.79 -5.07 50.55
C ASP A 928 -36.78 -6.13 50.02
N MET A 929 -36.28 -7.26 49.53
CA MET A 929 -37.09 -8.42 49.13
C MET A 929 -37.08 -9.50 50.20
N THR A 930 -38.21 -10.19 50.35
CA THR A 930 -38.29 -11.45 51.09
C THR A 930 -37.65 -12.60 50.31
N TYR A 931 -37.24 -13.67 50.99
CA TYR A 931 -36.68 -14.85 50.31
C TYR A 931 -37.67 -15.47 49.31
N ALA A 932 -38.96 -15.50 49.63
CA ALA A 932 -40.00 -15.97 48.72
C ALA A 932 -40.06 -15.12 47.44
N GLU A 933 -40.06 -13.78 47.57
CA GLU A 933 -40.06 -12.86 46.43
C GLU A 933 -38.81 -13.07 45.55
N VAL A 934 -37.64 -13.28 46.15
CA VAL A 934 -36.38 -13.54 45.41
C VAL A 934 -36.51 -14.83 44.59
N VAL A 935 -36.91 -15.95 45.20
CA VAL A 935 -37.02 -17.24 44.49
C VAL A 935 -38.05 -17.18 43.37
N HIS A 936 -39.23 -16.59 43.61
CA HIS A 936 -40.24 -16.41 42.57
C HIS A 936 -39.74 -15.54 41.41
N ARG A 937 -39.03 -14.45 41.71
CA ARG A 937 -38.48 -13.56 40.70
C ARG A 937 -37.39 -14.23 39.86
N MET A 938 -36.58 -15.10 40.46
CA MET A 938 -35.61 -15.91 39.72
C MET A 938 -36.31 -16.83 38.71
N VAL A 939 -37.36 -17.54 39.14
CA VAL A 939 -38.13 -18.41 38.24
C VAL A 939 -38.77 -17.59 37.12
N GLU A 940 -39.41 -16.47 37.44
CA GLU A 940 -40.06 -15.60 36.46
C GLU A 940 -39.12 -15.12 35.35
N LEU A 941 -37.87 -14.77 35.70
CA LEU A 941 -36.91 -14.21 34.74
C LEU A 941 -36.01 -15.24 34.08
N MET A 942 -35.91 -16.47 34.61
CA MET A 942 -35.02 -17.51 34.10
C MET A 942 -35.76 -18.70 33.46
N TYR A 943 -37.09 -18.79 33.62
CA TYR A 943 -37.94 -19.84 33.08
C TYR A 943 -38.97 -19.29 32.08
N VAL A 944 -38.97 -19.84 30.87
CA VAL A 944 -39.91 -19.49 29.80
C VAL A 944 -41.20 -20.27 29.99
N LYS A 945 -42.15 -19.66 30.72
CA LYS A 945 -43.37 -20.33 31.19
C LYS A 945 -44.21 -20.99 30.09
N HIS A 946 -44.38 -20.33 28.94
CA HIS A 946 -45.24 -20.81 27.86
C HIS A 946 -44.60 -21.95 27.05
N GLU A 947 -43.27 -22.04 27.04
CA GLU A 947 -42.51 -23.13 26.40
C GLU A 947 -42.11 -24.24 27.39
N LYS A 948 -42.37 -24.05 28.68
CA LYS A 948 -42.03 -24.96 29.76
C LYS A 948 -40.54 -25.34 29.79
N ARG A 949 -39.65 -24.37 29.60
CA ARG A 949 -38.19 -24.59 29.63
C ARG A 949 -37.46 -23.51 30.41
N TRP A 950 -36.29 -23.87 30.94
CA TRP A 950 -35.30 -22.90 31.40
C TRP A 950 -34.56 -22.28 30.23
N ILE A 951 -34.17 -21.01 30.36
CA ILE A 951 -33.35 -20.31 29.34
C ILE A 951 -32.02 -21.06 29.12
N ASP A 952 -31.38 -21.52 30.21
CA ASP A 952 -30.21 -22.39 30.16
C ASP A 952 -30.18 -23.31 31.39
N PRO A 953 -29.72 -24.57 31.29
CA PRO A 953 -29.63 -25.49 32.43
C PRO A 953 -28.79 -24.97 33.60
N SER A 954 -27.82 -24.11 33.35
CA SER A 954 -27.00 -23.51 34.41
C SER A 954 -27.77 -22.48 35.24
N LEU A 955 -28.82 -21.85 34.69
CA LEU A 955 -29.72 -20.96 35.42
C LEU A 955 -30.68 -21.74 36.33
N LYS A 956 -31.17 -22.89 35.86
CA LYS A 956 -31.92 -23.86 36.70
C LYS A 956 -31.10 -24.27 37.92
N LYS A 957 -29.82 -24.59 37.71
CA LYS A 957 -28.87 -24.91 38.78
C LYS A 957 -28.69 -23.74 39.75
N LEU A 958 -28.53 -22.52 39.24
CA LEU A 958 -28.41 -21.32 40.09
C LEU A 958 -29.63 -21.17 40.99
N THR A 959 -30.85 -21.30 40.45
CA THR A 959 -32.08 -21.22 41.25
C THR A 959 -32.14 -22.32 42.31
N GLY A 960 -31.78 -23.56 41.96
CA GLY A 960 -31.72 -24.66 42.92
C GLY A 960 -30.71 -24.45 44.04
N ASP A 961 -29.51 -23.93 43.72
CA ASP A 961 -28.50 -23.61 44.73
C ASP A 961 -28.97 -22.51 45.68
N PHE A 962 -29.69 -21.49 45.17
CA PHE A 962 -30.25 -20.45 46.03
C PHE A 962 -31.41 -20.95 46.88
N ILE A 963 -32.26 -21.85 46.36
CA ILE A 963 -33.32 -22.51 47.16
C ILE A 963 -32.68 -23.28 48.32
N ARG A 964 -31.61 -24.04 48.08
CA ARG A 964 -30.87 -24.71 49.18
C ARG A 964 -30.36 -23.73 50.23
N ARG A 965 -29.93 -22.54 49.81
CA ARG A 965 -29.53 -21.48 50.74
C ARG A 965 -30.70 -20.98 51.60
N VAL A 966 -31.91 -20.92 51.05
CA VAL A 966 -33.14 -20.64 51.82
C VAL A 966 -33.34 -21.72 52.88
N GLU A 967 -33.26 -23.00 52.50
CA GLU A 967 -33.42 -24.12 53.43
C GLU A 967 -32.37 -24.09 54.56
N GLU A 968 -31.10 -23.84 54.22
CA GLU A 968 -30.00 -23.65 55.19
C GLU A 968 -30.26 -22.49 56.17
N ARG A 969 -30.89 -21.41 55.71
CA ARG A 969 -31.16 -20.22 56.52
C ARG A 969 -32.28 -20.44 57.54
N PHE A 970 -33.34 -21.15 57.14
CA PHE A 970 -34.56 -21.29 57.92
C PHE A 970 -34.69 -22.64 58.64
N THR A 971 -33.86 -23.63 58.34
CA THR A 971 -33.84 -24.88 59.11
C THR A 971 -33.36 -24.64 60.54
N SER A 972 -34.10 -25.19 61.51
CA SER A 972 -33.77 -25.13 62.95
C SER A 972 -33.15 -26.42 63.48
N VAL A 973 -33.07 -27.47 62.65
CA VAL A 973 -32.58 -28.81 63.01
C VAL A 973 -31.46 -29.23 62.06
N GLU A 974 -30.29 -29.56 62.62
CA GLU A 974 -29.16 -30.06 61.85
C GLU A 974 -29.46 -31.45 61.25
N GLY A 975 -28.90 -31.71 60.06
CA GLY A 975 -29.01 -33.02 59.40
C GLY A 975 -30.35 -33.31 58.70
N GLN A 976 -31.25 -32.33 58.59
CA GLN A 976 -32.48 -32.49 57.80
C GLN A 976 -32.17 -32.63 56.30
N PRO A 977 -32.82 -33.56 55.59
CA PRO A 977 -32.69 -33.65 54.14
C PRO A 977 -33.34 -32.42 53.47
N SER A 978 -32.68 -31.87 52.44
CA SER A 978 -33.24 -30.79 51.62
C SER A 978 -34.55 -31.25 50.94
N LEU A 979 -35.58 -30.41 50.96
CA LEU A 979 -36.81 -30.62 50.19
C LEU A 979 -36.57 -30.53 48.68
N LEU A 980 -35.46 -29.94 48.24
CA LEU A 980 -34.94 -29.97 46.87
C LEU A 980 -33.86 -31.07 46.72
N GLN A 981 -34.30 -32.32 46.73
CA GLN A 981 -33.44 -33.49 46.58
C GLN A 981 -32.72 -33.52 45.22
N ASN A 982 -33.44 -33.23 44.13
CA ASN A 982 -32.91 -33.22 42.78
C ASN A 982 -33.34 -31.94 42.05
N TYR A 983 -32.45 -31.34 41.27
CA TYR A 983 -32.81 -30.16 40.49
C TYR A 983 -33.83 -30.45 39.39
N SER A 984 -34.03 -31.71 38.98
CA SER A 984 -35.15 -32.10 38.09
C SER A 984 -36.53 -31.69 38.62
N ASP A 985 -36.72 -31.57 39.94
CA ASP A 985 -37.96 -31.00 40.50
C ASP A 985 -38.26 -29.59 39.97
N LEU A 986 -37.24 -28.84 39.56
CA LEU A 986 -37.38 -27.51 38.96
C LEU A 986 -37.73 -27.55 37.46
N ASP A 987 -37.94 -28.70 36.83
CA ASP A 987 -38.52 -28.74 35.47
C ASP A 987 -39.95 -28.16 35.46
N GLU A 988 -40.67 -28.32 36.57
CA GLU A 988 -41.92 -27.62 36.89
C GLU A 988 -41.70 -26.71 38.12
N PRO A 989 -41.10 -25.53 37.94
CA PRO A 989 -40.54 -24.77 39.07
C PRO A 989 -41.60 -24.13 39.97
N TYR A 990 -42.77 -23.74 39.44
CA TYR A 990 -43.80 -23.07 40.25
C TYR A 990 -44.33 -23.99 41.36
N PRO A 991 -44.86 -25.20 41.08
CA PRO A 991 -45.32 -26.11 42.14
C PRO A 991 -44.20 -26.52 43.10
N ALA A 992 -42.98 -26.72 42.60
CA ALA A 992 -41.84 -27.12 43.42
C ALA A 992 -41.44 -26.01 44.41
N VAL A 993 -41.36 -24.76 43.95
CA VAL A 993 -41.05 -23.60 44.78
C VAL A 993 -42.14 -23.38 45.83
N ASP A 994 -43.42 -23.41 45.45
CA ASP A 994 -44.53 -23.23 46.38
C ASP A 994 -44.51 -24.26 47.50
N ARG A 995 -44.25 -25.54 47.16
CA ARG A 995 -44.13 -26.64 48.12
C ARG A 995 -42.98 -26.42 49.10
N ILE A 996 -41.81 -25.99 48.62
CA ILE A 996 -40.62 -25.79 49.45
C ILE A 996 -40.81 -24.58 50.37
N LEU A 997 -41.29 -23.45 49.83
CA LEU A 997 -41.51 -22.24 50.62
C LEU A 997 -42.62 -22.43 51.68
N ALA A 998 -43.62 -23.27 51.41
CA ALA A 998 -44.65 -23.62 52.40
C ALA A 998 -44.08 -24.33 53.65
N ALA A 999 -42.93 -25.00 53.55
CA ALA A 999 -42.25 -25.61 54.69
C ALA A 999 -41.41 -24.63 55.51
N TYR A 1000 -41.14 -23.43 54.97
CA TYR A 1000 -40.38 -22.35 55.60
C TYR A 1000 -41.17 -21.03 55.54
N PRO A 1001 -42.33 -20.93 56.23
CA PRO A 1001 -43.26 -19.81 56.09
C PRO A 1001 -42.63 -18.45 56.41
N GLU A 1002 -41.63 -18.40 57.29
CA GLU A 1002 -40.88 -17.18 57.62
C GLU A 1002 -40.17 -16.57 56.39
N ALA A 1003 -39.84 -17.37 55.37
CA ALA A 1003 -39.25 -16.90 54.12
C ALA A 1003 -40.16 -15.93 53.35
N SER A 1004 -41.47 -15.92 53.64
CA SER A 1004 -42.46 -15.03 53.01
C SER A 1004 -42.59 -13.67 53.70
N THR A 1005 -42.03 -13.52 54.91
CA THR A 1005 -42.13 -12.28 55.69
C THR A 1005 -40.77 -11.69 56.05
N GLN A 1006 -39.72 -12.51 56.08
CA GLN A 1006 -38.37 -12.08 56.40
C GLN A 1006 -37.65 -11.59 55.14
N LEU A 1007 -37.16 -10.35 55.20
CA LEU A 1007 -36.25 -9.79 54.20
C LEU A 1007 -34.95 -10.59 54.12
N ILE A 1008 -34.35 -10.64 52.93
CA ILE A 1008 -33.11 -11.37 52.70
C ILE A 1008 -31.99 -10.86 53.62
N ASN A 1009 -31.27 -11.78 54.26
CA ASN A 1009 -30.14 -11.42 55.11
C ASN A 1009 -28.98 -10.83 54.28
N ALA A 1010 -28.25 -9.85 54.83
CA ALA A 1010 -27.10 -9.23 54.16
C ALA A 1010 -26.04 -10.23 53.65
N GLN A 1011 -25.80 -11.32 54.38
CA GLN A 1011 -24.88 -12.39 53.91
C GLN A 1011 -25.40 -13.10 52.67
N ASP A 1012 -26.72 -13.27 52.57
CA ASP A 1012 -27.36 -14.00 51.47
C ASP A 1012 -27.59 -13.10 50.26
N VAL A 1013 -27.70 -11.78 50.44
CA VAL A 1013 -27.56 -10.78 49.36
C VAL A 1013 -26.19 -10.94 48.68
N GLN A 1014 -25.11 -10.94 49.48
CA GLN A 1014 -23.76 -11.15 48.93
C GLN A 1014 -23.62 -12.52 48.27
N HIS A 1015 -24.15 -13.58 48.89
CA HIS A 1015 -24.16 -14.92 48.30
C HIS A 1015 -24.87 -14.93 46.94
N PHE A 1016 -26.05 -14.33 46.83
CA PHE A 1016 -26.81 -14.23 45.58
C PHE A 1016 -26.03 -13.50 44.48
N LEU A 1017 -25.41 -12.35 44.81
CA LEU A 1017 -24.58 -11.61 43.86
C LEU A 1017 -23.38 -12.44 43.39
N LEU A 1018 -22.73 -13.18 44.30
CA LEU A 1018 -21.66 -14.13 43.95
C LEU A 1018 -22.16 -15.26 43.04
N LEU A 1019 -23.38 -15.77 43.25
CA LEU A 1019 -23.98 -16.75 42.34
C LEU A 1019 -24.22 -16.16 40.95
N CYS A 1020 -24.66 -14.89 40.88
CA CYS A 1020 -24.88 -14.20 39.61
C CYS A 1020 -23.59 -14.02 38.78
N GLN A 1021 -22.41 -13.98 39.43
CA GLN A 1021 -21.09 -13.89 38.75
C GLN A 1021 -20.39 -15.25 38.58
N ARG A 1022 -21.06 -16.36 38.92
CA ARG A 1022 -20.42 -17.67 38.94
C ARG A 1022 -19.90 -18.06 37.56
N ARG A 1023 -18.63 -18.47 37.50
CA ARG A 1023 -17.98 -18.88 36.24
C ARG A 1023 -18.57 -20.19 35.70
N GLY A 1024 -18.60 -20.31 34.38
CA GLY A 1024 -19.11 -21.51 33.68
C GLY A 1024 -20.65 -21.58 33.60
N GLN A 1025 -21.33 -20.54 34.06
CA GLN A 1025 -22.77 -20.39 34.01
C GLN A 1025 -23.13 -19.32 32.96
N LYS A 1026 -24.33 -19.43 32.36
CA LYS A 1026 -24.90 -18.34 31.58
C LYS A 1026 -25.08 -17.11 32.49
N PRO A 1027 -24.65 -15.90 32.07
CA PRO A 1027 -24.92 -14.68 32.83
C PRO A 1027 -26.42 -14.47 33.03
N VAL A 1028 -26.77 -13.90 34.19
CA VAL A 1028 -28.18 -13.71 34.56
C VAL A 1028 -28.89 -12.72 33.61
N PRO A 1029 -30.17 -12.94 33.26
CA PRO A 1029 -30.92 -12.11 32.31
C PRO A 1029 -31.51 -10.84 32.96
N PHE A 1030 -30.89 -10.33 34.04
CA PHE A 1030 -31.36 -9.17 34.79
C PHE A 1030 -30.21 -8.39 35.43
N VAL A 1031 -30.52 -7.19 35.92
CA VAL A 1031 -29.59 -6.37 36.71
C VAL A 1031 -29.92 -6.53 38.20
N PRO A 1032 -29.03 -7.13 39.01
CA PRO A 1032 -29.31 -7.39 40.42
C PRO A 1032 -28.93 -6.24 41.36
N ALA A 1033 -28.05 -5.32 40.94
CA ALA A 1033 -27.56 -4.22 41.77
C ALA A 1033 -27.05 -3.03 40.94
N LEU A 1034 -27.06 -1.82 41.53
CA LEU A 1034 -26.39 -0.61 41.01
C LEU A 1034 -25.08 -0.36 41.77
N ASP A 1035 -24.07 -1.16 41.46
CA ASP A 1035 -22.75 -1.18 42.13
C ASP A 1035 -21.60 -0.91 41.14
N GLU A 1036 -20.35 -1.10 41.58
CA GLU A 1036 -19.17 -1.01 40.71
C GLU A 1036 -19.19 -2.00 39.53
N ASN A 1037 -19.99 -3.07 39.62
CA ASN A 1037 -20.13 -4.09 38.58
C ASN A 1037 -21.29 -3.81 37.62
N PHE A 1038 -21.98 -2.66 37.72
CA PHE A 1038 -23.13 -2.33 36.87
C PHE A 1038 -22.86 -2.45 35.37
N GLU A 1039 -21.68 -2.04 34.90
CA GLU A 1039 -21.32 -2.18 33.47
C GLU A 1039 -21.30 -3.66 33.03
N TYR A 1040 -20.78 -4.55 33.89
CA TYR A 1040 -20.78 -5.99 33.65
C TYR A 1040 -22.21 -6.53 33.65
N TRP A 1041 -23.01 -6.19 34.65
CA TRP A 1041 -24.42 -6.61 34.74
C TRP A 1041 -25.22 -6.20 33.51
N PHE A 1042 -24.99 -4.98 33.03
CA PHE A 1042 -25.67 -4.41 31.89
C PHE A 1042 -25.23 -5.05 30.56
N LYS A 1043 -23.93 -5.03 30.25
CA LYS A 1043 -23.41 -5.35 28.90
C LYS A 1043 -23.18 -6.84 28.64
N LYS A 1044 -22.94 -7.67 29.67
CA LYS A 1044 -22.49 -9.07 29.48
C LYS A 1044 -23.53 -9.95 28.78
N ASP A 1045 -23.12 -10.78 27.84
CA ASP A 1045 -24.01 -11.76 27.16
C ASP A 1045 -25.31 -11.14 26.61
N SER A 1046 -25.14 -10.09 25.82
CA SER A 1046 -26.20 -9.21 25.33
C SER A 1046 -26.65 -9.49 23.90
N LEU A 1047 -26.24 -10.61 23.28
CA LEU A 1047 -26.48 -10.87 21.85
C LEU A 1047 -27.53 -11.95 21.56
N TRP A 1048 -27.65 -12.97 22.42
CA TRP A 1048 -28.50 -14.15 22.18
C TRP A 1048 -30.01 -13.84 22.21
N GLN A 1049 -30.40 -12.75 22.86
CA GLN A 1049 -31.80 -12.31 22.99
C GLN A 1049 -32.46 -12.02 21.64
N SER A 1050 -31.67 -11.68 20.61
CA SER A 1050 -32.17 -11.48 19.24
C SER A 1050 -32.54 -12.79 18.53
N GLU A 1051 -32.03 -13.93 18.99
CA GLU A 1051 -32.37 -15.26 18.49
C GLU A 1051 -33.50 -15.91 19.31
N ASP A 1052 -33.59 -15.61 20.61
CA ASP A 1052 -34.61 -16.16 21.53
C ASP A 1052 -35.41 -15.04 22.22
N ILE A 1053 -36.29 -14.37 21.46
CA ILE A 1053 -37.17 -13.32 21.99
C ILE A 1053 -38.19 -13.88 22.99
N GLU A 1054 -38.53 -15.16 22.91
CA GLU A 1054 -39.47 -15.81 23.83
C GLU A 1054 -38.98 -15.81 25.29
N ALA A 1055 -37.66 -15.77 25.47
CA ALA A 1055 -36.99 -15.62 26.77
C ALA A 1055 -36.78 -14.16 27.22
N VAL A 1056 -37.13 -13.17 26.40
CA VAL A 1056 -37.01 -11.75 26.75
C VAL A 1056 -38.27 -11.30 27.49
N TYR A 1057 -38.11 -10.50 28.54
CA TYR A 1057 -39.24 -9.97 29.31
C TYR A 1057 -40.22 -9.23 28.39
N GLY A 1058 -41.47 -9.70 28.35
CA GLY A 1058 -42.53 -9.15 27.48
C GLY A 1058 -42.42 -9.52 26.00
N GLN A 1059 -41.53 -10.44 25.60
CA GLN A 1059 -41.36 -10.92 24.22
C GLN A 1059 -41.19 -9.77 23.19
N ASP A 1060 -40.49 -8.73 23.61
CA ASP A 1060 -40.46 -7.42 22.96
C ASP A 1060 -39.10 -7.15 22.31
N VAL A 1061 -39.07 -7.16 20.97
CA VAL A 1061 -37.87 -6.90 20.17
C VAL A 1061 -37.25 -5.53 20.46
N GLY A 1062 -38.06 -4.54 20.87
CA GLY A 1062 -37.62 -3.19 21.21
C GLY A 1062 -36.64 -3.13 22.38
N ARG A 1063 -36.51 -4.21 23.16
CA ARG A 1063 -35.56 -4.35 24.26
C ARG A 1063 -34.19 -4.88 23.86
N THR A 1064 -34.14 -5.58 22.73
CA THR A 1064 -33.03 -6.45 22.37
C THR A 1064 -31.91 -5.70 21.66
N CYS A 1065 -30.69 -6.23 21.79
CA CYS A 1065 -29.57 -5.83 20.96
C CYS A 1065 -29.50 -6.71 19.71
N ILE A 1066 -29.69 -6.11 18.54
CA ILE A 1066 -29.53 -6.79 17.25
C ILE A 1066 -28.34 -6.12 16.57
N LEU A 1067 -27.30 -6.89 16.24
CA LEU A 1067 -26.16 -6.39 15.48
C LEU A 1067 -26.62 -6.15 14.03
N GLN A 1068 -26.32 -4.99 13.45
CA GLN A 1068 -26.66 -4.72 12.04
C GLN A 1068 -25.64 -3.81 11.41
#